data_AF-A0A951RE06-F1
#
_entry.id   AF-A0A951RE06-F1
#
_cell.length_a   1.000
_cell.length_b   1.000
_cell.length_c   1.000
_cell.angle_alpha   90.00
_cell.angle_beta   90.00
_cell.angle_gamma   90.00
#
_symmetry.space_group_name_H-M   'P 1'
#
loop_
_entity.id
_entity.type
_entity.pdbx_description
1 polymer ?
#
loop_
_entity_poly.entity_id
_entity_poly.type
_entity_poly.pdbx_seq_one_letter_code
_entity_poly.pdbx_strand_id
1 'polypeptide(L)'
;MSASLLGYYEQLGLFDRYHDELKEYNIEKPLWVFVGSRVISSGSNSLTADDKLSISDVTRIIGFFKKVLTEPARLQKTIDDILAENTGFRDTNGDDIFKHRFEYLRSEKPRAEIVLDTVFKGIGNIEAWQIKQAEGEIGLKTRTSENYFAVINIGDVPKYAKTLEADTGGDLTVQDDVFTRSLFQSISESDSPVKILIGSKKFIEGWNSWRVSSMGLMNMGKSEGAQIIQLFGRGVRLKGKGLSLKREEKNTYYYLRALQTIFIMGLNASYMNRFLSEIEKEVPDYSEFPIEIRLNNEEKWNGKLLSFKKDREKEFKSCLIALSFSPEIAKRITADLRNRIMIAESGFNNQLTEDRETYSENFLHTYSDFIDFDFILLEANRYKLLKGYSNLLIFKETLKQMIREGNVTIYSHKGQFGLEDAILGRIHGVALNIIKEYIHKFYADKEKRFLSEFLTYDMPDSEMHNELFPPSQKMIVRVPRRHESIIKELKDSICEIYNKDNKVLPSLHFDKHLYSPIAIIAEGKKIREIKIVPPRLNEGETTFIKHLRAFVTESGIFSGREVFILRNLSMKGFGFFMESSSFYPDFIIWVVHGVTQYIYFLDPKGIMLGETNFNNPKVLWCRNDVRELEQKIHADLANNNTGIMVNISAYILSITPFEKVTKIWSDGGVTREYFSRNKILFIENDKGYLKEIFSNLPV
;
A
#
# COMPACT_ATOMS: atom_id res chain seq x y z
N MET A 1 11.43 3.36 -15.19
CA MET A 1 12.18 2.73 -16.29
C MET A 1 13.54 3.38 -16.54
N SER A 2 13.64 4.68 -16.87
CA SER A 2 14.94 5.34 -17.12
C SER A 2 15.95 5.23 -15.96
N ALA A 3 15.51 5.40 -14.71
CA ALA A 3 16.38 5.20 -13.54
C ALA A 3 16.89 3.76 -13.40
N SER A 4 16.10 2.76 -13.78
CA SER A 4 16.53 1.35 -13.75
C SER A 4 17.48 1.01 -14.89
N LEU A 5 17.29 1.63 -16.08
CA LEU A 5 18.27 1.59 -17.16
C LEU A 5 19.60 2.17 -16.69
N LEU A 6 19.56 3.32 -16.00
CA LEU A 6 20.75 3.97 -15.47
C LEU A 6 21.45 3.15 -14.39
N GLY A 7 20.70 2.52 -13.47
CA GLY A 7 21.26 1.63 -12.45
C GLY A 7 21.85 0.35 -13.04
N TYR A 8 21.21 -0.20 -14.07
CA TYR A 8 21.77 -1.34 -14.80
C TYR A 8 23.06 -0.97 -15.54
N TYR A 9 23.08 0.19 -16.19
CA TYR A 9 24.29 0.73 -16.83
C TYR A 9 25.42 0.96 -15.81
N GLU A 10 25.12 1.52 -14.63
CA GLU A 10 26.11 1.68 -13.56
C GLU A 10 26.74 0.33 -13.18
N GLN A 11 25.94 -0.72 -13.01
CA GLN A 11 26.44 -2.06 -12.72
C GLN A 11 27.32 -2.61 -13.84
N LEU A 12 26.94 -2.43 -15.11
CA LEU A 12 27.78 -2.84 -16.24
C LEU A 12 29.11 -2.08 -16.26
N GLY A 13 29.08 -0.76 -16.10
CA GLY A 13 30.30 0.06 -16.11
C GLY A 13 31.24 -0.27 -14.94
N LEU A 14 30.71 -0.53 -13.75
CA LEU A 14 31.50 -0.98 -12.61
C LEU A 14 32.08 -2.39 -12.82
N PHE A 15 31.31 -3.30 -13.41
CA PHE A 15 31.81 -4.64 -13.74
C PHE A 15 32.98 -4.60 -14.73
N ASP A 16 32.85 -3.81 -15.79
CA ASP A 16 33.88 -3.69 -16.82
C ASP A 16 35.13 -2.96 -16.28
N ARG A 17 34.95 -1.96 -15.41
CA ARG A 17 36.07 -1.19 -14.82
C ARG A 17 36.89 -1.97 -13.78
N TYR A 18 36.23 -2.74 -12.92
CA TYR A 18 36.87 -3.45 -11.80
C TYR A 18 37.01 -4.96 -12.06
N HIS A 19 37.12 -5.36 -13.32
CA HIS A 19 37.05 -6.76 -13.73
C HIS A 19 38.05 -7.67 -12.97
N ASP A 20 39.27 -7.19 -12.73
CA ASP A 20 40.32 -7.97 -12.07
C ASP A 20 40.08 -8.11 -10.56
N GLU A 21 39.66 -7.05 -9.88
CA GLU A 21 39.34 -7.06 -8.45
C GLU A 21 38.11 -7.92 -8.16
N LEU A 22 37.17 -7.99 -9.10
CA LEU A 22 35.91 -8.74 -8.97
C LEU A 22 36.09 -10.26 -9.08
N LYS A 23 37.20 -10.75 -9.65
CA LYS A 23 37.50 -12.18 -9.79
C LYS A 23 37.49 -12.90 -8.44
N GLU A 24 38.02 -12.27 -7.39
CA GLU A 24 38.06 -12.88 -6.05
C GLU A 24 36.66 -13.10 -5.46
N TYR A 25 35.69 -12.28 -5.88
CA TYR A 25 34.31 -12.27 -5.39
C TYR A 25 33.35 -13.10 -6.26
N ASN A 26 33.85 -13.64 -7.38
CA ASN A 26 33.06 -14.43 -8.33
C ASN A 26 31.80 -13.68 -8.81
N ILE A 27 31.89 -12.36 -9.00
CA ILE A 27 30.79 -11.56 -9.56
C ILE A 27 30.70 -11.86 -11.05
N GLU A 28 29.50 -12.17 -11.53
CA GLU A 28 29.24 -12.41 -12.95
C GLU A 28 28.76 -11.13 -13.63
N LYS A 29 28.87 -11.10 -14.96
CA LYS A 29 28.43 -9.95 -15.76
C LYS A 29 26.93 -9.69 -15.56
N PRO A 30 26.51 -8.46 -15.19
CA PRO A 30 25.11 -8.10 -14.97
C PRO A 30 24.14 -8.53 -16.10
N LEU A 31 22.92 -8.88 -15.71
CA LEU A 31 21.80 -9.23 -16.57
C LEU A 31 20.51 -8.56 -16.05
N TRP A 32 19.80 -7.90 -16.97
CA TRP A 32 18.52 -7.26 -16.67
C TRP A 32 17.35 -8.15 -17.11
N VAL A 33 16.50 -8.55 -16.17
CA VAL A 33 15.40 -9.50 -16.44
C VAL A 33 14.05 -8.83 -16.24
N PHE A 34 13.12 -9.01 -17.18
CA PHE A 34 11.72 -8.65 -17.06
C PHE A 34 10.87 -9.92 -16.96
N VAL A 35 10.09 -10.04 -15.88
CA VAL A 35 9.37 -11.28 -15.53
C VAL A 35 7.87 -11.03 -15.36
N GLY A 36 7.06 -11.82 -16.07
CA GLY A 36 5.61 -11.96 -15.86
C GLY A 36 5.19 -13.35 -15.37
N SER A 37 3.99 -13.46 -14.80
CA SER A 37 3.55 -14.67 -14.08
C SER A 37 2.87 -15.75 -14.94
N ARG A 38 2.58 -15.50 -16.22
CA ARG A 38 1.91 -16.46 -17.12
C ARG A 38 2.50 -16.49 -18.52
N VAL A 39 2.63 -17.69 -19.10
CA VAL A 39 2.97 -17.88 -20.52
C VAL A 39 1.70 -17.75 -21.33
N ILE A 40 1.80 -17.02 -22.45
CA ILE A 40 0.77 -17.03 -23.50
C ILE A 40 0.63 -18.49 -23.96
N SER A 41 -0.52 -19.11 -23.68
CA SER A 41 -0.75 -20.52 -24.02
C SER A 41 -0.90 -20.71 -25.53
N SER A 42 -0.11 -21.62 -26.10
CA SER A 42 -0.12 -22.00 -27.51
C SER A 42 -1.33 -22.86 -27.93
N GLY A 43 -2.20 -23.25 -27.00
CA GLY A 43 -3.34 -24.15 -27.24
C GLY A 43 -4.74 -23.51 -27.28
N SER A 44 -4.89 -22.19 -27.04
CA SER A 44 -6.20 -21.53 -27.02
C SER A 44 -6.38 -20.53 -28.18
N ASN A 45 -7.47 -20.67 -28.93
CA ASN A 45 -7.82 -19.77 -30.04
C ASN A 45 -8.10 -18.32 -29.57
N SER A 46 -8.38 -18.10 -28.28
CA SER A 46 -8.62 -16.77 -27.68
C SER A 46 -7.56 -16.43 -26.60
N LEU A 47 -7.18 -15.16 -26.53
CA LEU A 47 -6.34 -14.61 -25.45
C LEU A 47 -7.19 -14.36 -24.21
N THR A 48 -6.74 -14.85 -23.04
CA THR A 48 -7.35 -14.47 -21.76
C THR A 48 -7.06 -12.99 -21.45
N ALA A 49 -7.80 -12.39 -20.51
CA ALA A 49 -7.53 -11.03 -20.05
C ALA A 49 -6.09 -10.88 -19.52
N ASP A 50 -5.57 -11.91 -18.84
CA ASP A 50 -4.21 -11.94 -18.32
C ASP A 50 -3.14 -12.07 -19.43
N ASP A 51 -3.43 -12.83 -20.49
CA ASP A 51 -2.53 -12.91 -21.66
C ASP A 51 -2.43 -11.56 -22.35
N LYS A 52 -3.56 -10.86 -22.54
CA LYS A 52 -3.58 -9.51 -23.11
C LYS A 52 -2.79 -8.52 -22.26
N LEU A 53 -2.94 -8.58 -20.94
CA LEU A 53 -2.18 -7.74 -20.01
C LEU A 53 -0.67 -8.03 -20.07
N SER A 54 -0.28 -9.31 -20.10
CA SER A 54 1.13 -9.70 -20.17
C SER A 54 1.77 -9.28 -21.49
N ILE A 55 1.06 -9.47 -22.61
CA ILE A 55 1.46 -8.97 -23.93
C ILE A 55 1.63 -7.46 -23.89
N SER A 56 0.64 -6.74 -23.33
CA SER A 56 0.68 -5.29 -23.18
C SER A 56 1.91 -4.81 -22.39
N ASP A 57 2.29 -5.50 -21.31
CA ASP A 57 3.49 -5.18 -20.54
C ASP A 57 4.78 -5.40 -21.35
N VAL A 58 4.88 -6.49 -22.13
CA VAL A 58 6.06 -6.69 -23.02
C VAL A 58 6.11 -5.58 -24.06
N THR A 59 4.98 -5.28 -24.71
CA THR A 59 4.86 -4.19 -25.67
C THR A 59 5.26 -2.85 -25.04
N ARG A 60 4.89 -2.58 -23.79
CA ARG A 60 5.28 -1.36 -23.07
C ARG A 60 6.78 -1.27 -22.82
N ILE A 61 7.44 -2.40 -22.52
CA ILE A 61 8.91 -2.46 -22.37
C ILE A 61 9.58 -2.18 -23.72
N ILE A 62 9.14 -2.82 -24.79
CA ILE A 62 9.67 -2.60 -26.15
C ILE A 62 9.45 -1.15 -26.60
N GLY A 63 8.26 -0.60 -26.34
CA GLY A 63 7.93 0.79 -26.61
C GLY A 63 8.85 1.76 -25.85
N PHE A 64 9.21 1.44 -24.61
CA PHE A 64 10.22 2.20 -23.87
C PHE A 64 11.59 2.11 -24.53
N PHE A 65 12.06 0.91 -24.92
CA PHE A 65 13.34 0.75 -25.61
C PHE A 65 13.40 1.53 -26.92
N LYS A 66 12.36 1.42 -27.75
CA LYS A 66 12.24 2.18 -29.00
C LYS A 66 12.38 3.67 -28.73
N LYS A 67 11.59 4.19 -27.78
CA LYS A 67 11.58 5.60 -27.44
C LYS A 67 12.96 6.12 -26.99
N VAL A 68 13.66 5.40 -26.10
CA VAL A 68 14.98 5.86 -25.63
C VAL A 68 16.05 5.74 -26.70
N LEU A 69 15.96 4.76 -27.60
CA LEU A 69 16.90 4.58 -28.70
C LEU A 69 16.69 5.57 -29.85
N THR A 70 15.46 6.06 -30.08
CA THR A 70 15.14 7.06 -31.10
C THR A 70 15.20 8.50 -30.59
N GLU A 71 15.07 8.74 -29.28
CA GLU A 71 15.15 10.06 -28.65
C GLU A 71 16.30 10.18 -27.61
N PRO A 72 17.60 9.98 -27.96
CA PRO A 72 18.70 10.05 -26.98
C PRO A 72 18.78 11.37 -26.22
N ALA A 73 18.45 12.51 -26.87
CA ALA A 73 18.44 13.82 -26.23
C ALA A 73 17.46 13.91 -25.05
N ARG A 74 16.29 13.25 -25.17
CA ARG A 74 15.30 13.21 -24.10
C ARG A 74 15.77 12.32 -22.94
N LEU A 75 16.44 11.22 -23.26
CA LEU A 75 17.10 10.38 -22.26
C LEU A 75 18.20 11.17 -21.54
N GLN A 76 19.03 11.94 -22.26
CA GLN A 76 20.09 12.77 -21.67
C GLN A 76 19.53 13.72 -20.62
N LYS A 77 18.47 14.48 -20.95
CA LYS A 77 17.80 15.36 -19.98
C LYS A 77 17.35 14.59 -18.73
N THR A 78 16.76 13.41 -18.92
CA THR A 78 16.30 12.58 -17.80
C THR A 78 17.48 12.09 -16.94
N ILE A 79 18.61 11.73 -17.55
CA ILE A 79 19.84 11.33 -16.83
C ILE A 79 20.36 12.52 -16.02
N ASP A 80 20.42 13.70 -16.63
CA ASP A 80 20.89 14.91 -15.97
C ASP A 80 20.01 15.29 -14.77
N ASP A 81 18.68 15.23 -14.93
CA ASP A 81 17.72 15.48 -13.85
C ASP A 81 17.88 14.49 -12.69
N ILE A 82 18.12 13.19 -12.97
CA ILE A 82 18.38 12.16 -11.95
C ILE A 82 19.68 12.43 -11.20
N LEU A 83 20.77 12.68 -11.92
CA LEU A 83 22.10 12.88 -11.33
C LEU A 83 22.24 14.24 -10.64
N ALA A 84 21.38 15.21 -10.97
CA ALA A 84 21.34 16.54 -10.35
C ALA A 84 20.31 16.67 -9.20
N GLU A 85 19.62 15.59 -8.82
CA GLU A 85 18.60 15.61 -7.75
C GLU A 85 17.43 16.58 -8.04
N ASN A 86 17.06 16.66 -9.32
CA ASN A 86 16.02 17.56 -9.83
C ASN A 86 14.89 16.80 -10.53
N THR A 87 14.58 15.59 -10.06
CA THR A 87 13.57 14.74 -10.70
C THR A 87 12.13 15.13 -10.36
N GLY A 88 11.93 16.00 -9.37
CA GLY A 88 10.62 16.33 -8.79
C GLY A 88 10.15 15.35 -7.72
N PHE A 89 10.70 14.12 -7.70
CA PHE A 89 10.34 13.09 -6.74
C PHE A 89 11.09 13.31 -5.42
N ARG A 90 10.38 13.81 -4.39
CA ARG A 90 10.96 14.14 -3.08
C ARG A 90 10.55 13.18 -1.99
N ASP A 91 11.50 12.81 -1.14
CA ASP A 91 11.31 11.95 0.03
C ASP A 91 10.52 12.62 1.17
N THR A 92 10.23 11.89 2.25
CA THR A 92 9.55 12.45 3.43
C THR A 92 10.35 13.56 4.13
N ASN A 93 11.66 13.63 3.87
CA ASN A 93 12.57 14.65 4.37
C ASN A 93 12.72 15.83 3.41
N GLY A 94 12.16 15.73 2.19
CA GLY A 94 12.24 16.75 1.14
C GLY A 94 13.45 16.59 0.20
N ASP A 95 14.21 15.50 0.31
CA ASP A 95 15.36 15.20 -0.53
C ASP A 95 14.95 14.50 -1.84
N ASP A 96 15.72 14.62 -2.93
CA ASP A 96 15.43 13.79 -4.12
C ASP A 96 15.61 12.31 -3.80
N ILE A 97 14.69 11.48 -4.28
CA ILE A 97 14.73 10.02 -4.05
C ILE A 97 16.01 9.34 -4.55
N PHE A 98 16.74 9.94 -5.49
CA PHE A 98 17.99 9.44 -6.02
C PHE A 98 19.23 10.06 -5.37
N LYS A 99 19.08 10.91 -4.34
CA LYS A 99 20.18 11.60 -3.65
C LYS A 99 21.32 10.67 -3.20
N HIS A 100 20.97 9.49 -2.66
CA HIS A 100 21.94 8.49 -2.20
C HIS A 100 22.21 7.37 -3.21
N ARG A 101 21.90 7.59 -4.50
CA ARG A 101 22.07 6.62 -5.59
C ARG A 101 23.02 7.16 -6.65
N PHE A 102 23.57 6.24 -7.45
CA PHE A 102 24.40 6.55 -8.61
C PHE A 102 25.71 7.27 -8.26
N GLU A 103 26.36 6.91 -7.14
CA GLU A 103 27.61 7.54 -6.67
C GLU A 103 28.68 7.55 -7.77
N TYR A 104 28.83 6.44 -8.50
CA TYR A 104 29.77 6.31 -9.61
C TYR A 104 29.40 7.24 -10.77
N LEU A 105 28.15 7.25 -11.20
CA LEU A 105 27.71 8.07 -12.34
C LEU A 105 27.64 9.57 -12.02
N ARG A 106 27.54 9.94 -10.74
CA ARG A 106 27.67 11.35 -10.31
C ARG A 106 29.10 11.85 -10.46
N SER A 107 30.09 10.99 -10.20
CA SER A 107 31.50 11.30 -10.42
C SER A 107 31.86 11.32 -11.92
N GLU A 108 31.23 10.45 -12.71
CA GLU A 108 31.49 10.31 -14.13
C GLU A 108 30.18 10.29 -14.91
N LYS A 109 29.71 11.48 -15.28
CA LYS A 109 28.42 11.65 -15.95
C LYS A 109 28.45 11.04 -17.35
N PRO A 110 27.61 10.03 -17.64
CA PRO A 110 27.61 9.40 -18.95
C PRO A 110 26.80 10.21 -19.96
N ARG A 111 27.18 10.10 -21.24
CA ARG A 111 26.30 10.52 -22.34
C ARG A 111 25.25 9.43 -22.59
N ALA A 112 24.02 9.83 -22.90
CA ALA A 112 22.91 8.93 -23.19
C ALA A 112 23.26 7.93 -24.30
N GLU A 113 23.97 8.37 -25.34
CA GLU A 113 24.44 7.49 -26.43
C GLU A 113 25.35 6.37 -25.93
N ILE A 114 26.25 6.65 -24.97
CA ILE A 114 27.14 5.64 -24.37
C ILE A 114 26.34 4.66 -23.53
N VAL A 115 25.36 5.15 -22.75
CA VAL A 115 24.45 4.31 -21.98
C VAL A 115 23.70 3.36 -22.92
N LEU A 116 23.16 3.90 -24.01
CA LEU A 116 22.38 3.14 -24.98
C LEU A 116 23.24 2.12 -25.73
N ASP A 117 24.42 2.52 -26.20
CA ASP A 117 25.36 1.60 -26.87
C ASP A 117 25.81 0.48 -25.93
N THR A 118 26.13 0.81 -24.68
CA THR A 118 26.53 -0.17 -23.68
C THR A 118 25.41 -1.15 -23.36
N VAL A 119 24.14 -0.72 -23.27
CA VAL A 119 23.04 -1.61 -22.88
C VAL A 119 22.44 -2.35 -24.07
N PHE A 120 22.21 -1.65 -25.17
CA PHE A 120 21.47 -2.11 -26.35
C PHE A 120 22.36 -2.45 -27.56
N LYS A 121 23.68 -2.25 -27.46
CA LYS A 121 24.64 -2.43 -28.56
C LYS A 121 24.40 -1.51 -29.76
N GLY A 122 23.79 -0.34 -29.54
CA GLY A 122 23.66 0.70 -30.54
C GLY A 122 22.54 1.68 -30.22
N ILE A 123 22.22 2.53 -31.19
CA ILE A 123 21.14 3.53 -31.15
C ILE A 123 20.25 3.43 -32.40
N GLY A 124 19.04 4.00 -32.33
CA GLY A 124 18.09 4.02 -33.43
C GLY A 124 17.05 2.89 -33.39
N ASN A 125 16.58 2.44 -34.54
CA ASN A 125 15.48 1.49 -34.63
C ASN A 125 15.88 0.08 -34.17
N ILE A 126 14.94 -0.60 -33.54
CA ILE A 126 15.05 -2.01 -33.10
C ILE A 126 14.50 -2.91 -34.20
N GLU A 127 15.10 -4.08 -34.38
CA GLU A 127 14.58 -5.18 -35.19
C GLU A 127 14.27 -6.37 -34.28
N ALA A 128 13.20 -7.10 -34.61
CA ALA A 128 12.79 -8.31 -33.92
C ALA A 128 12.93 -9.52 -34.85
N TRP A 129 13.54 -10.60 -34.34
CA TRP A 129 13.86 -11.80 -35.12
C TRP A 129 13.42 -13.06 -34.36
N GLN A 130 12.52 -13.85 -34.93
CA GLN A 130 12.17 -15.18 -34.41
C GLN A 130 13.34 -16.14 -34.66
N ILE A 131 13.85 -16.73 -33.59
CA ILE A 131 14.96 -17.70 -33.66
C ILE A 131 14.39 -19.08 -34.00
N LYS A 132 14.53 -19.55 -35.24
CA LYS A 132 13.91 -20.82 -35.68
C LYS A 132 14.57 -22.06 -35.09
N GLN A 133 15.84 -21.98 -34.68
CA GLN A 133 16.52 -23.09 -34.01
C GLN A 133 16.15 -23.22 -32.51
N ALA A 134 15.27 -22.37 -31.99
CA ALA A 134 14.83 -22.42 -30.60
C ALA A 134 13.34 -22.03 -30.46
N GLU A 135 12.51 -22.95 -29.99
CA GLU A 135 11.08 -22.70 -29.86
C GLU A 135 10.76 -21.64 -28.80
N GLY A 136 9.99 -20.63 -29.22
CA GLY A 136 9.48 -19.60 -28.33
C GLY A 136 10.38 -18.38 -28.17
N GLU A 137 11.45 -18.24 -28.95
CA GLU A 137 12.42 -17.15 -28.81
C GLU A 137 12.28 -16.08 -29.90
N ILE A 138 12.32 -14.81 -29.48
CA ILE A 138 12.48 -13.65 -30.35
C ILE A 138 13.69 -12.86 -29.86
N GLY A 139 14.72 -12.71 -30.70
CA GLY A 139 15.87 -11.85 -30.45
C GLY A 139 15.55 -10.40 -30.82
N LEU A 140 16.08 -9.45 -30.03
CA LEU A 140 16.08 -8.03 -30.36
C LEU A 140 17.50 -7.53 -30.60
N LYS A 141 17.69 -6.78 -31.69
CA LYS A 141 18.94 -6.08 -32.02
C LYS A 141 18.64 -4.69 -32.58
N THR A 142 19.59 -3.78 -32.49
CA THR A 142 19.53 -2.49 -33.21
C THR A 142 19.92 -2.72 -34.67
N ARG A 143 19.43 -1.88 -35.60
CA ARG A 143 19.81 -2.00 -37.03
C ARG A 143 21.31 -1.86 -37.29
N THR A 144 22.03 -1.25 -36.34
CA THR A 144 23.47 -0.99 -36.42
C THR A 144 24.32 -2.09 -35.78
N SER A 145 23.70 -3.11 -35.17
CA SER A 145 24.37 -4.21 -34.47
C SER A 145 24.13 -5.55 -35.13
N GLU A 146 25.19 -6.34 -35.28
CA GLU A 146 25.09 -7.76 -35.65
C GLU A 146 24.66 -8.64 -34.48
N ASN A 147 24.82 -8.16 -33.24
CA ASN A 147 24.55 -8.93 -32.03
C ASN A 147 23.18 -8.60 -31.43
N TYR A 148 22.47 -9.64 -30.98
CA TYR A 148 21.29 -9.50 -30.14
C TYR A 148 21.64 -8.96 -28.75
N PHE A 149 20.92 -7.93 -28.30
CA PHE A 149 21.06 -7.38 -26.94
C PHE A 149 20.01 -7.97 -25.99
N ALA A 150 18.85 -8.40 -26.51
CA ALA A 150 17.79 -9.00 -25.72
C ALA A 150 17.24 -10.27 -26.36
N VAL A 151 16.69 -11.14 -25.51
CA VAL A 151 15.84 -12.25 -25.93
C VAL A 151 14.49 -12.16 -25.21
N ILE A 152 13.42 -12.25 -25.98
CA ILE A 152 12.06 -12.44 -25.50
C ILE A 152 11.77 -13.93 -25.60
N ASN A 153 11.35 -14.58 -24.53
CA ASN A 153 10.88 -15.96 -24.61
C ASN A 153 9.45 -16.15 -24.08
N ILE A 154 8.63 -16.68 -24.98
CA ILE A 154 7.16 -16.72 -24.94
C ILE A 154 6.66 -18.04 -25.53
N GLY A 155 5.45 -18.45 -25.16
CA GLY A 155 4.88 -19.73 -25.58
C GLY A 155 4.44 -19.77 -27.05
N ASP A 156 3.91 -18.66 -27.58
CA ASP A 156 3.35 -18.58 -28.93
C ASP A 156 3.88 -17.33 -29.66
N VAL A 157 4.99 -17.53 -30.39
CA VAL A 157 5.67 -16.46 -31.15
C VAL A 157 4.80 -15.92 -32.28
N PRO A 158 4.16 -16.73 -33.15
CA PRO A 158 3.32 -16.20 -34.23
C PRO A 158 2.17 -15.31 -33.74
N LYS A 159 1.52 -15.69 -32.63
CA LYS A 159 0.42 -14.91 -32.06
C LYS A 159 0.90 -13.58 -31.45
N TYR A 160 2.05 -13.61 -30.78
CA TYR A 160 2.66 -12.41 -30.23
C TYR A 160 3.16 -11.46 -31.33
N ALA A 161 3.81 -11.99 -32.37
CA ALA A 161 4.30 -11.20 -33.51
C ALA A 161 3.19 -10.34 -34.13
N LYS A 162 2.01 -10.94 -34.40
CA LYS A 162 0.84 -10.20 -34.91
C LYS A 162 0.37 -9.08 -33.98
N THR A 163 0.43 -9.32 -32.67
CA THR A 163 0.00 -8.31 -31.69
C THR A 163 1.03 -7.20 -31.55
N LEU A 164 2.32 -7.54 -31.56
CA LEU A 164 3.42 -6.58 -31.55
C LEU A 164 3.38 -5.68 -32.79
N GLU A 165 3.16 -6.25 -33.97
CA GLU A 165 3.01 -5.50 -35.21
C GLU A 165 1.80 -4.54 -35.14
N ALA A 166 0.64 -5.03 -34.68
CA ALA A 166 -0.55 -4.19 -34.53
C ALA A 166 -0.36 -3.05 -33.52
N ASP A 167 0.18 -3.36 -32.34
CA ASP A 167 0.40 -2.38 -31.26
C ASP A 167 1.48 -1.34 -31.61
N THR A 168 2.43 -1.69 -32.47
CA THR A 168 3.48 -0.79 -32.95
C THR A 168 3.11 -0.05 -34.23
N GLY A 169 1.88 -0.22 -34.75
CA GLY A 169 1.44 0.40 -36.00
C GLY A 169 2.19 -0.11 -37.24
N GLY A 170 2.79 -1.29 -37.16
CA GLY A 170 3.60 -1.90 -38.22
C GLY A 170 5.08 -1.51 -38.20
N ASP A 171 5.53 -0.68 -37.24
CA ASP A 171 6.92 -0.23 -37.17
C ASP A 171 7.92 -1.32 -36.77
N LEU A 172 7.46 -2.37 -36.08
CA LEU A 172 8.28 -3.50 -35.66
C LEU A 172 7.66 -4.81 -36.16
N THR A 173 8.25 -5.36 -37.21
CA THR A 173 7.90 -6.67 -37.76
C THR A 173 8.86 -7.74 -37.27
N VAL A 174 8.34 -8.96 -37.09
CA VAL A 174 9.16 -10.10 -36.64
C VAL A 174 9.67 -10.85 -37.86
N GLN A 175 10.99 -10.84 -38.06
CA GLN A 175 11.68 -11.53 -39.15
C GLN A 175 12.12 -12.93 -38.72
N ASP A 176 12.57 -13.76 -39.65
CA ASP A 176 13.02 -15.13 -39.37
C ASP A 176 14.55 -15.23 -39.34
N ASP A 177 15.11 -15.70 -38.22
CA ASP A 177 16.53 -16.09 -38.11
C ASP A 177 16.64 -17.61 -38.04
N VAL A 178 17.22 -18.20 -39.09
CA VAL A 178 17.38 -19.66 -39.24
C VAL A 178 18.75 -20.15 -38.78
N PHE A 179 19.69 -19.25 -38.51
CA PHE A 179 21.09 -19.59 -38.25
C PHE A 179 21.43 -19.58 -36.75
N THR A 180 20.85 -18.64 -36.01
CA THR A 180 21.16 -18.43 -34.60
C THR A 180 20.59 -19.56 -33.74
N ARG A 181 21.41 -20.09 -32.83
CA ARG A 181 21.00 -21.06 -31.79
C ARG A 181 20.28 -20.34 -30.64
N SER A 182 19.76 -21.09 -29.67
CA SER A 182 19.05 -20.52 -28.51
C SER A 182 19.86 -19.41 -27.80
N LEU A 183 19.32 -18.18 -27.85
CA LEU A 183 19.81 -17.03 -27.12
C LEU A 183 19.52 -17.17 -25.62
N PHE A 184 18.43 -17.85 -25.29
CA PHE A 184 18.06 -18.11 -23.90
C PHE A 184 19.02 -19.10 -23.22
N GLN A 185 19.45 -20.17 -23.89
CA GLN A 185 20.41 -21.12 -23.30
C GLN A 185 21.78 -20.47 -23.06
N SER A 186 22.27 -19.71 -24.04
CA SER A 186 23.56 -19.01 -23.94
C SER A 186 23.54 -17.82 -22.98
N ILE A 187 22.39 -17.35 -22.50
CA ILE A 187 22.31 -16.18 -21.61
C ILE A 187 23.00 -16.39 -20.26
N SER A 188 23.22 -17.64 -19.85
CA SER A 188 23.86 -17.96 -18.57
C SER A 188 25.39 -17.96 -18.66
N GLU A 189 25.94 -17.91 -19.87
CA GLU A 189 27.37 -17.86 -20.14
C GLU A 189 27.93 -16.48 -19.79
N SER A 190 29.14 -16.44 -19.23
CA SER A 190 29.76 -15.20 -18.74
C SER A 190 30.13 -14.21 -19.86
N ASP A 191 30.38 -14.71 -21.07
CA ASP A 191 30.70 -13.96 -22.28
C ASP A 191 29.49 -13.66 -23.17
N SER A 192 28.29 -14.09 -22.75
CA SER A 192 27.07 -13.95 -23.53
C SER A 192 26.83 -12.49 -23.96
N PRO A 193 26.54 -12.24 -25.25
CA PRO A 193 26.28 -10.91 -25.77
C PRO A 193 24.93 -10.35 -25.29
N VAL A 194 24.03 -11.22 -24.83
CA VAL A 194 22.67 -10.87 -24.41
C VAL A 194 22.71 -10.28 -23.00
N LYS A 195 22.09 -9.10 -22.87
CA LYS A 195 22.06 -8.26 -21.67
C LYS A 195 20.67 -8.13 -21.07
N ILE A 196 19.63 -8.48 -21.82
CA ILE A 196 18.24 -8.32 -21.38
C ILE A 196 17.47 -9.61 -21.67
N LEU A 197 16.73 -10.09 -20.66
CA LEU A 197 15.79 -11.20 -20.80
C LEU A 197 14.38 -10.68 -20.56
N ILE A 198 13.44 -10.99 -21.44
CA ILE A 198 12.02 -10.67 -21.26
C ILE A 198 11.22 -11.94 -21.40
N GLY A 199 10.30 -12.22 -20.47
CA GLY A 199 9.32 -13.27 -20.68
C GLY A 199 8.66 -13.72 -19.39
N SER A 200 8.11 -14.92 -19.42
CA SER A 200 7.26 -15.45 -18.35
C SER A 200 7.56 -16.90 -18.00
N LYS A 201 6.88 -17.44 -16.98
CA LYS A 201 6.89 -18.79 -16.34
C LYS A 201 7.94 -19.85 -16.78
N LYS A 202 8.20 -20.02 -18.09
CA LYS A 202 9.18 -20.94 -18.70
C LYS A 202 10.60 -20.80 -18.13
N PHE A 203 10.96 -19.68 -17.49
CA PHE A 203 12.28 -19.51 -16.83
C PHE A 203 12.27 -19.78 -15.33
N ILE A 204 11.11 -19.80 -14.68
CA ILE A 204 11.03 -20.15 -13.25
C ILE A 204 11.39 -21.64 -13.06
N GLU A 205 11.16 -22.46 -14.08
CA GLU A 205 11.51 -23.88 -14.09
C GLU A 205 12.73 -24.11 -15.01
N GLY A 206 13.84 -24.63 -14.47
CA GLY A 206 14.98 -25.11 -15.29
C GLY A 206 16.07 -24.12 -15.68
N TRP A 207 16.01 -22.83 -15.29
CA TRP A 207 17.07 -21.84 -15.57
C TRP A 207 17.81 -21.40 -14.29
N ASN A 208 19.14 -21.37 -14.33
CA ASN A 208 19.98 -20.97 -13.20
C ASN A 208 21.12 -20.04 -13.66
N SER A 209 20.91 -18.74 -13.50
CA SER A 209 21.91 -17.71 -13.83
C SER A 209 22.27 -16.89 -12.61
N TRP A 210 23.57 -16.69 -12.41
CA TRP A 210 24.16 -15.84 -11.37
C TRP A 210 24.35 -14.38 -11.84
N ARG A 211 23.96 -14.09 -13.09
CA ARG A 211 24.11 -12.77 -13.72
C ARG A 211 23.01 -11.79 -13.32
N VAL A 212 21.89 -12.27 -12.77
CA VAL A 212 20.70 -11.45 -12.49
C VAL A 212 21.03 -10.36 -11.47
N SER A 213 21.00 -9.11 -11.90
CA SER A 213 21.33 -7.95 -11.06
C SER A 213 20.22 -6.88 -11.04
N SER A 214 19.35 -6.89 -12.05
CA SER A 214 18.22 -5.98 -12.17
C SER A 214 16.97 -6.73 -12.62
N MET A 215 15.81 -6.40 -12.03
CA MET A 215 14.54 -7.08 -12.26
C MET A 215 13.39 -6.08 -12.50
N GLY A 216 12.69 -6.26 -13.62
CA GLY A 216 11.43 -5.60 -13.94
C GLY A 216 10.25 -6.54 -13.72
N LEU A 217 9.30 -6.17 -12.85
CA LEU A 217 8.11 -6.95 -12.57
C LEU A 217 6.97 -6.55 -13.51
N MET A 218 6.43 -7.53 -14.21
CA MET A 218 5.26 -7.45 -15.11
C MET A 218 4.11 -8.29 -14.55
N ASN A 219 2.90 -8.10 -15.10
CA ASN A 219 1.63 -8.74 -14.72
C ASN A 219 1.77 -9.91 -13.72
N MET A 220 1.59 -9.59 -12.45
CA MET A 220 1.66 -10.55 -11.34
C MET A 220 0.24 -10.96 -10.95
N GLY A 221 -0.19 -12.19 -11.26
CA GLY A 221 -1.54 -12.74 -10.97
C GLY A 221 -1.67 -13.43 -9.60
N LYS A 222 -2.84 -13.35 -8.93
CA LYS A 222 -3.08 -13.55 -7.46
C LYS A 222 -2.53 -14.84 -6.80
N SER A 223 -2.28 -15.91 -7.55
CA SER A 223 -1.84 -17.24 -7.05
C SER A 223 -0.32 -17.47 -7.04
N GLU A 224 0.48 -16.58 -7.64
CA GLU A 224 1.85 -16.90 -8.06
C GLU A 224 2.98 -16.52 -7.06
N GLY A 225 2.65 -16.34 -5.78
CA GLY A 225 3.59 -15.85 -4.75
C GLY A 225 4.90 -16.65 -4.65
N ALA A 226 4.82 -17.98 -4.68
CA ALA A 226 6.00 -18.86 -4.59
C ALA A 226 7.00 -18.68 -5.74
N GLN A 227 6.52 -18.38 -6.95
CA GLN A 227 7.37 -18.22 -8.15
C GLN A 227 8.19 -16.92 -8.10
N ILE A 228 7.57 -15.87 -7.57
CA ILE A 228 8.19 -14.57 -7.35
C ILE A 228 9.37 -14.72 -6.39
N ILE A 229 9.17 -15.48 -5.31
CA ILE A 229 10.22 -15.76 -4.33
C ILE A 229 11.36 -16.57 -4.95
N GLN A 230 11.07 -17.55 -5.79
CA GLN A 230 12.11 -18.34 -6.46
C GLN A 230 13.00 -17.46 -7.36
N LEU A 231 12.41 -16.53 -8.12
CA LEU A 231 13.16 -15.60 -8.97
C LEU A 231 13.93 -14.56 -8.15
N PHE A 232 13.31 -14.00 -7.12
CA PHE A 232 14.01 -13.11 -6.20
C PHE A 232 15.20 -13.82 -5.54
N GLY A 233 15.00 -15.07 -5.10
CA GLY A 233 16.03 -15.95 -4.57
C GLY A 233 17.23 -16.12 -5.49
N ARG A 234 17.00 -16.17 -6.82
CA ARG A 234 18.09 -16.21 -7.82
C ARG A 234 18.82 -14.89 -7.93
N GLY A 235 18.10 -13.76 -7.92
CA GLY A 235 18.70 -12.44 -8.03
C GLY A 235 19.43 -11.96 -6.77
N VAL A 236 19.06 -12.46 -5.58
CA VAL A 236 19.81 -12.21 -4.34
C VAL A 236 20.93 -13.21 -4.09
N ARG A 237 21.08 -14.23 -4.95
CA ARG A 237 22.13 -15.24 -4.83
C ARG A 237 23.43 -14.66 -5.37
N LEU A 238 24.52 -14.82 -4.63
CA LEU A 238 25.87 -14.43 -5.05
C LEU A 238 26.83 -15.59 -4.78
N LYS A 239 27.83 -15.79 -5.64
CA LYS A 239 28.88 -16.78 -5.40
C LYS A 239 29.74 -16.36 -4.21
N GLY A 240 30.06 -15.06 -4.11
CA GLY A 240 30.77 -14.45 -2.99
C GLY A 240 32.26 -14.77 -2.99
N LYS A 241 33.01 -14.08 -2.11
CA LYS A 241 34.45 -14.29 -1.95
C LYS A 241 34.73 -15.74 -1.53
N GLY A 242 35.61 -16.43 -2.26
CA GLY A 242 35.94 -17.83 -2.01
C GLY A 242 34.73 -18.80 -2.02
N LEU A 243 33.69 -18.51 -2.81
CA LEU A 243 32.44 -19.29 -2.87
C LEU A 243 31.65 -19.33 -1.56
N SER A 244 31.81 -18.32 -0.70
CA SER A 244 31.16 -18.24 0.62
C SER A 244 29.63 -18.10 0.58
N LEU A 245 29.06 -17.75 -0.58
CA LEU A 245 27.64 -17.39 -0.74
C LEU A 245 27.18 -16.19 0.11
N LYS A 246 28.14 -15.38 0.60
CA LYS A 246 27.89 -14.23 1.46
C LYS A 246 28.19 -12.92 0.73
N ARG A 247 27.51 -11.86 1.19
CA ARG A 247 27.80 -10.47 0.83
C ARG A 247 28.90 -9.93 1.72
N GLU A 248 29.64 -8.97 1.20
CA GLU A 248 30.59 -8.20 1.99
C GLU A 248 29.85 -7.21 2.90
N GLU A 249 30.53 -6.75 3.95
CA GLU A 249 29.95 -5.82 4.90
C GLU A 249 29.66 -4.44 4.28
N LYS A 250 28.75 -3.68 4.91
CA LYS A 250 28.29 -2.37 4.42
C LYS A 250 29.41 -1.33 4.27
N ASN A 251 30.55 -1.53 4.94
CA ASN A 251 31.72 -0.64 4.87
C ASN A 251 32.72 -0.99 3.76
N THR A 252 32.41 -1.96 2.88
CA THR A 252 33.24 -2.27 1.72
C THR A 252 33.15 -1.19 0.63
N TYR A 253 33.98 -1.32 -0.42
CA TYR A 253 34.03 -0.42 -1.56
C TYR A 253 32.68 -0.29 -2.27
N TYR A 254 32.37 0.92 -2.77
CA TYR A 254 31.09 1.20 -3.44
C TYR A 254 30.81 0.24 -4.61
N TYR A 255 31.82 -0.04 -5.45
CA TYR A 255 31.64 -0.89 -6.63
C TYR A 255 31.14 -2.31 -6.27
N LEU A 256 31.67 -2.89 -5.17
CA LEU A 256 31.19 -4.17 -4.65
C LEU A 256 29.76 -4.06 -4.13
N ARG A 257 29.44 -3.01 -3.35
CA ARG A 257 28.08 -2.81 -2.83
C ARG A 257 27.05 -2.68 -3.95
N ALA A 258 27.36 -1.89 -4.98
CA ALA A 258 26.49 -1.68 -6.13
C ALA A 258 26.25 -2.96 -6.94
N LEU A 259 27.29 -3.78 -7.13
CA LEU A 259 27.19 -5.07 -7.85
C LEU A 259 26.52 -6.18 -7.02
N GLN A 260 26.61 -6.14 -5.69
CA GLN A 260 25.93 -7.09 -4.80
C GLN A 260 24.47 -6.71 -4.48
N THR A 261 24.04 -5.55 -4.95
CA THR A 261 22.67 -5.04 -4.77
C THR A 261 21.81 -5.41 -5.97
N ILE A 262 20.66 -6.02 -5.72
CA ILE A 262 19.65 -6.24 -6.75
C ILE A 262 18.75 -5.01 -6.88
N PHE A 263 18.55 -4.55 -8.12
CA PHE A 263 17.58 -3.50 -8.42
C PHE A 263 16.25 -4.11 -8.83
N ILE A 264 15.14 -3.67 -8.23
CA ILE A 264 13.80 -4.17 -8.55
C ILE A 264 12.89 -2.99 -8.88
N MET A 265 12.12 -3.13 -9.96
CA MET A 265 11.17 -2.12 -10.42
C MET A 265 9.87 -2.80 -10.85
N GLY A 266 8.72 -2.25 -10.48
CA GLY A 266 7.43 -2.67 -11.01
C GLY A 266 6.98 -1.76 -12.15
N LEU A 267 6.43 -2.33 -13.24
CA LEU A 267 5.75 -1.53 -14.27
C LEU A 267 4.47 -0.85 -13.76
N ASN A 268 3.92 -1.38 -12.66
CA ASN A 268 2.79 -0.85 -11.92
C ASN A 268 3.08 -0.92 -10.40
N ALA A 269 2.62 0.07 -9.64
CA ALA A 269 2.73 0.10 -8.18
C ALA A 269 2.07 -1.13 -7.52
N SER A 270 0.98 -1.65 -8.10
CA SER A 270 0.30 -2.85 -7.60
C SER A 270 1.20 -4.09 -7.62
N TYR A 271 2.09 -4.21 -8.61
CA TYR A 271 3.02 -5.34 -8.72
C TYR A 271 4.09 -5.29 -7.62
N MET A 272 4.64 -4.10 -7.36
CA MET A 272 5.63 -3.91 -6.29
C MET A 272 5.02 -4.17 -4.91
N ASN A 273 3.83 -3.64 -4.62
CA ASN A 273 3.14 -3.88 -3.35
C ASN A 273 2.91 -5.37 -3.10
N ARG A 274 2.53 -6.07 -4.16
CA ARG A 274 2.29 -7.50 -4.06
C ARG A 274 3.58 -8.28 -3.86
N PHE A 275 4.62 -7.97 -4.62
CA PHE A 275 5.96 -8.52 -4.43
C PHE A 275 6.42 -8.41 -2.97
N LEU A 276 6.29 -7.22 -2.37
CA LEU A 276 6.63 -7.00 -0.96
C LEU A 276 5.76 -7.85 -0.03
N SER A 277 4.44 -7.90 -0.26
CA SER A 277 3.52 -8.71 0.56
C SER A 277 3.81 -10.22 0.51
N GLU A 278 4.33 -10.75 -0.61
CA GLU A 278 4.68 -12.17 -0.73
C GLU A 278 6.01 -12.46 -0.02
N ILE A 279 7.00 -11.55 -0.11
CA ILE A 279 8.25 -11.68 0.67
C ILE A 279 7.96 -11.64 2.18
N GLU A 280 7.02 -10.80 2.62
CA GLU A 280 6.62 -10.73 4.04
C GLU A 280 5.98 -12.02 4.57
N LYS A 281 5.38 -12.83 3.68
CA LYS A 281 4.79 -14.13 4.04
C LYS A 281 5.86 -15.20 4.25
N GLU A 282 6.94 -15.19 3.47
CA GLU A 282 8.06 -16.13 3.60
C GLU A 282 9.14 -15.65 4.60
N VAL A 283 8.83 -15.76 5.90
CA VAL A 283 9.82 -15.67 6.99
C VAL A 283 9.37 -16.62 8.12
N PRO A 284 10.28 -17.15 8.94
CA PRO A 284 10.76 -18.54 9.08
C PRO A 284 9.71 -19.54 9.61
N ASP A 285 10.08 -20.81 9.73
CA ASP A 285 9.31 -21.83 10.48
C ASP A 285 9.15 -21.38 11.95
N TYR A 286 7.90 -21.18 12.39
CA TYR A 286 7.58 -20.67 13.74
C TYR A 286 7.14 -21.80 14.66
N SER A 287 7.52 -21.67 15.92
CA SER A 287 6.86 -22.36 17.03
C SER A 287 5.77 -21.46 17.60
N GLU A 288 4.57 -22.00 17.79
CA GLU A 288 3.46 -21.28 18.41
C GLU A 288 3.44 -21.52 19.92
N PHE A 289 3.29 -20.44 20.69
CA PHE A 289 3.15 -20.48 22.14
C PHE A 289 1.86 -19.73 22.53
N PRO A 290 0.79 -20.46 22.94
CA PRO A 290 -0.46 -19.83 23.36
C PRO A 290 -0.37 -19.31 24.80
N ILE A 291 -0.85 -18.09 25.02
CA ILE A 291 -0.98 -17.45 26.33
C ILE A 291 -2.46 -17.18 26.58
N GLU A 292 -2.99 -17.57 27.74
CA GLU A 292 -4.40 -17.34 28.07
C GLU A 292 -4.71 -15.86 28.27
N ILE A 293 -5.87 -15.42 27.82
CA ILE A 293 -6.37 -14.08 28.09
C ILE A 293 -7.30 -14.16 29.29
N ARG A 294 -7.06 -13.31 30.28
CA ARG A 294 -7.91 -13.17 31.47
C ARG A 294 -8.73 -11.90 31.37
N LEU A 295 -10.00 -12.01 31.67
CA LEU A 295 -10.89 -10.86 31.84
C LEU A 295 -10.60 -10.21 33.19
N ASN A 296 -10.40 -8.89 33.19
CA ASN A 296 -10.12 -8.13 34.40
C ASN A 296 -11.43 -7.56 34.95
N ASN A 297 -11.68 -7.77 36.25
CA ASN A 297 -12.84 -7.21 36.97
C ASN A 297 -14.19 -7.45 36.25
N GLU A 298 -14.38 -8.65 35.69
CA GLU A 298 -15.55 -9.01 34.88
C GLU A 298 -16.88 -8.71 35.60
N GLU A 299 -16.93 -8.97 36.90
CA GLU A 299 -18.09 -8.71 37.75
C GLU A 299 -18.56 -7.24 37.76
N LYS A 300 -17.68 -6.30 37.37
CA LYS A 300 -17.97 -4.86 37.38
C LYS A 300 -18.53 -4.34 36.06
N TRP A 301 -18.16 -4.94 34.93
CA TRP A 301 -18.56 -4.45 33.61
C TRP A 301 -19.51 -5.37 32.86
N ASN A 302 -19.51 -6.67 33.19
CA ASN A 302 -20.28 -7.67 32.46
C ASN A 302 -21.80 -7.38 32.55
N GLY A 303 -22.44 -7.16 31.40
CA GLY A 303 -23.86 -6.79 31.31
C GLY A 303 -24.21 -5.41 31.88
N LYS A 304 -23.21 -4.57 32.21
CA LYS A 304 -23.40 -3.26 32.85
C LYS A 304 -22.97 -2.09 31.99
N LEU A 305 -22.00 -2.29 31.09
CA LEU A 305 -21.54 -1.24 30.19
C LEU A 305 -22.48 -1.10 29.00
N LEU A 306 -22.83 0.13 28.65
CA LEU A 306 -23.62 0.36 27.45
C LEU A 306 -22.73 0.19 26.21
N SER A 307 -23.21 -0.65 25.30
CA SER A 307 -22.72 -0.81 23.93
C SER A 307 -23.85 -0.51 22.98
N PHE A 308 -23.62 -0.81 21.72
CA PHE A 308 -24.58 -0.53 20.70
C PHE A 308 -24.60 -1.57 19.59
N LYS A 309 -25.79 -1.82 19.06
CA LYS A 309 -26.05 -2.80 18.02
C LYS A 309 -26.93 -2.22 16.92
N LYS A 310 -26.89 -2.88 15.76
CA LYS A 310 -27.84 -2.62 14.68
C LYS A 310 -29.11 -3.40 14.97
N ASP A 311 -30.27 -2.79 14.74
CA ASP A 311 -31.53 -3.51 14.68
C ASP A 311 -31.49 -4.56 13.56
N ARG A 312 -31.67 -5.84 13.93
CA ARG A 312 -31.56 -6.98 13.01
C ARG A 312 -32.76 -7.08 12.06
N GLU A 313 -33.86 -6.41 12.34
CA GLU A 313 -35.07 -6.46 11.50
C GLU A 313 -35.03 -5.50 10.30
N LYS A 314 -34.07 -4.57 10.27
CA LYS A 314 -33.99 -3.50 9.26
C LYS A 314 -32.68 -3.58 8.47
N GLU A 315 -32.81 -3.98 7.21
CA GLU A 315 -31.67 -4.07 6.29
C GLU A 315 -31.62 -2.88 5.34
N PHE A 316 -30.47 -2.19 5.29
CA PHE A 316 -30.27 -1.07 4.36
C PHE A 316 -30.47 -1.46 2.90
N LYS A 317 -30.06 -2.68 2.53
CA LYS A 317 -30.20 -3.25 1.18
C LYS A 317 -31.66 -3.47 0.77
N SER A 318 -32.62 -3.36 1.70
CA SER A 318 -34.06 -3.37 1.39
C SER A 318 -34.61 -1.99 1.03
N CYS A 319 -33.87 -0.90 1.29
CA CYS A 319 -34.29 0.46 1.01
C CYS A 319 -33.78 0.96 -0.35
N LEU A 320 -34.68 1.19 -1.30
CA LEU A 320 -34.32 1.79 -2.59
C LEU A 320 -33.82 3.23 -2.44
N ILE A 321 -32.65 3.52 -3.01
CA ILE A 321 -32.06 4.86 -3.04
C ILE A 321 -31.73 5.26 -4.47
N ALA A 322 -31.95 6.53 -4.81
CA ALA A 322 -31.55 7.11 -6.10
C ALA A 322 -30.28 7.94 -5.94
N LEU A 323 -29.31 7.74 -6.85
CA LEU A 323 -28.11 8.56 -6.92
C LEU A 323 -28.52 10.01 -7.27
N SER A 324 -28.21 10.93 -6.37
CA SER A 324 -28.41 12.37 -6.57
C SER A 324 -27.07 13.10 -6.47
N PHE A 325 -26.97 14.23 -7.17
CA PHE A 325 -25.79 15.08 -7.06
C PHE A 325 -25.80 15.85 -5.72
N SER A 326 -24.66 15.88 -5.04
CA SER A 326 -24.40 16.62 -3.81
C SER A 326 -23.01 17.25 -3.90
N PRO A 327 -22.92 18.60 -3.85
CA PRO A 327 -21.64 19.31 -3.86
C PRO A 327 -20.72 18.90 -2.70
N GLU A 328 -21.29 18.59 -1.52
CA GLU A 328 -20.52 18.19 -0.34
C GLU A 328 -19.80 16.85 -0.58
N ILE A 329 -20.46 15.91 -1.24
CA ILE A 329 -19.86 14.61 -1.60
C ILE A 329 -18.81 14.80 -2.68
N ALA A 330 -19.09 15.61 -3.70
CA ALA A 330 -18.17 15.85 -4.81
C ALA A 330 -16.86 16.50 -4.35
N LYS A 331 -16.93 17.48 -3.44
CA LYS A 331 -15.75 18.17 -2.87
C LYS A 331 -14.81 17.25 -2.09
N ARG A 332 -15.31 16.10 -1.60
CA ARG A 332 -14.48 15.09 -0.93
C ARG A 332 -13.70 14.23 -1.92
N ILE A 333 -13.97 14.28 -3.22
CA ILE A 333 -13.31 13.43 -4.23
C ILE A 333 -12.02 14.11 -4.69
N THR A 334 -10.94 13.34 -4.67
CA THR A 334 -9.62 13.79 -5.10
C THR A 334 -8.99 12.71 -5.96
N ALA A 335 -8.81 13.00 -7.25
CA ALA A 335 -8.12 12.12 -8.19
C ALA A 335 -6.69 12.61 -8.41
N ASP A 336 -5.71 11.79 -8.01
CA ASP A 336 -4.30 12.10 -8.21
C ASP A 336 -3.73 11.28 -9.38
N LEU A 337 -3.49 11.96 -10.50
CA LEU A 337 -2.99 11.38 -11.75
C LEU A 337 -1.48 11.59 -11.94
N ARG A 338 -0.77 12.05 -10.91
CA ARG A 338 0.68 12.22 -10.91
C ARG A 338 1.37 10.86 -10.82
N ASN A 339 2.61 10.79 -11.30
CA ASN A 339 3.42 9.58 -11.18
C ASN A 339 3.79 9.34 -9.71
N ARG A 340 3.42 8.17 -9.17
CA ARG A 340 3.84 7.74 -7.82
C ARG A 340 5.02 6.78 -7.93
N ILE A 341 6.10 7.09 -7.22
CA ILE A 341 7.27 6.22 -7.11
C ILE A 341 7.34 5.70 -5.67
N MET A 342 7.44 4.37 -5.51
CA MET A 342 7.69 3.73 -4.23
C MET A 342 9.12 3.25 -4.17
N ILE A 343 9.83 3.61 -3.10
CA ILE A 343 11.19 3.15 -2.85
C ILE A 343 11.23 2.43 -1.52
N ALA A 344 11.89 1.27 -1.53
CA ALA A 344 12.19 0.48 -0.36
C ALA A 344 13.71 0.25 -0.30
N GLU A 345 14.33 0.53 0.84
CA GLU A 345 15.76 0.32 1.05
C GLU A 345 16.01 -0.51 2.32
N SER A 346 16.68 -1.66 2.18
CA SER A 346 17.31 -2.45 3.25
C SER A 346 16.52 -2.66 4.57
N GLY A 347 15.19 -2.80 4.52
CA GLY A 347 14.41 -3.10 5.73
C GLY A 347 12.89 -2.93 5.68
N PHE A 348 12.24 -3.10 4.51
CA PHE A 348 10.77 -2.99 4.35
C PHE A 348 10.13 -1.66 4.81
N ASN A 349 10.94 -0.63 5.10
CA ASN A 349 10.44 0.73 5.31
C ASN A 349 10.08 1.33 3.95
N ASN A 350 8.79 1.26 3.60
CA ASN A 350 8.25 1.85 2.39
C ASN A 350 8.10 3.35 2.60
N GLN A 351 8.75 4.15 1.75
CA GLN A 351 8.47 5.58 1.67
C GLN A 351 7.62 5.84 0.43
N LEU A 352 6.40 6.31 0.66
CA LEU A 352 5.49 6.82 -0.37
C LEU A 352 5.81 8.28 -0.59
N THR A 353 6.13 8.64 -1.82
CA THR A 353 6.59 9.99 -2.15
C THR A 353 5.80 10.53 -3.33
N GLU A 354 5.30 11.75 -3.15
CA GLU A 354 4.45 12.45 -4.10
C GLU A 354 5.19 13.66 -4.68
N ASP A 355 4.96 13.93 -5.95
CA ASP A 355 5.48 15.08 -6.66
C ASP A 355 4.77 16.36 -6.17
N ARG A 356 5.51 17.38 -5.69
CA ARG A 356 4.91 18.52 -4.97
C ARG A 356 4.36 19.65 -5.86
N GLU A 357 4.49 19.58 -7.18
CA GLU A 357 3.85 20.58 -8.04
C GLU A 357 2.32 20.47 -7.96
N THR A 358 1.71 21.48 -7.34
CA THR A 358 0.27 21.58 -7.11
C THR A 358 -0.40 22.21 -8.34
N TYR A 359 -0.43 21.47 -9.45
CA TYR A 359 -1.31 21.80 -10.57
C TYR A 359 -2.61 21.02 -10.42
N SER A 360 -3.70 21.75 -10.20
CA SER A 360 -5.05 21.21 -10.07
C SER A 360 -5.95 21.91 -11.08
N GLU A 361 -6.35 21.20 -12.12
CA GLU A 361 -7.33 21.67 -13.10
C GLU A 361 -8.30 20.53 -13.38
N ASN A 362 -9.59 20.80 -13.22
CA ASN A 362 -10.62 19.84 -13.56
C ASN A 362 -10.91 19.90 -15.06
N PHE A 363 -10.07 19.21 -15.85
CA PHE A 363 -10.22 19.13 -17.31
C PHE A 363 -11.48 18.36 -17.76
N LEU A 364 -12.12 17.58 -16.87
CA LEU A 364 -13.31 16.80 -17.24
C LEU A 364 -14.50 17.69 -17.62
N HIS A 365 -14.62 18.85 -16.98
CA HIS A 365 -15.62 19.84 -17.33
C HIS A 365 -15.41 20.34 -18.77
N THR A 366 -14.16 20.68 -19.13
CA THR A 366 -13.79 21.21 -20.44
C THR A 366 -14.02 20.20 -21.57
N TYR A 367 -13.76 18.92 -21.31
CA TYR A 367 -13.88 17.86 -22.32
C TYR A 367 -15.11 16.97 -22.13
N SER A 368 -16.17 17.48 -21.48
CA SER A 368 -17.36 16.69 -21.14
C SER A 368 -18.04 16.06 -22.36
N ASP A 369 -17.95 16.72 -23.52
CA ASP A 369 -18.59 16.28 -24.75
C ASP A 369 -17.88 15.08 -25.42
N PHE A 370 -16.63 14.80 -25.05
CA PHE A 370 -15.89 13.62 -25.51
C PHE A 370 -16.19 12.38 -24.65
N ILE A 371 -17.01 12.52 -23.61
CA ILE A 371 -17.31 11.44 -22.68
C ILE A 371 -18.60 10.72 -23.11
N ASP A 372 -18.47 9.44 -23.44
CA ASP A 372 -19.63 8.56 -23.67
C ASP A 372 -20.34 8.23 -22.35
N PHE A 373 -21.42 8.96 -22.07
CA PHE A 373 -22.23 8.77 -20.88
C PHE A 373 -23.10 7.50 -20.92
N ASP A 374 -23.38 6.91 -22.08
CA ASP A 374 -24.09 5.63 -22.17
C ASP A 374 -23.19 4.50 -21.70
N PHE A 375 -21.93 4.51 -22.17
CA PHE A 375 -20.92 3.58 -21.69
C PHE A 375 -20.65 3.75 -20.18
N ILE A 376 -20.49 4.99 -19.70
CA ILE A 376 -20.27 5.23 -18.26
C ILE A 376 -21.45 4.73 -17.43
N LEU A 377 -22.69 4.93 -17.89
CA LEU A 377 -23.86 4.42 -17.18
C LEU A 377 -23.83 2.89 -17.07
N LEU A 378 -23.45 2.19 -18.13
CA LEU A 378 -23.30 0.73 -18.12
C LEU A 378 -22.19 0.29 -17.15
N GLU A 379 -21.03 0.95 -17.18
CA GLU A 379 -19.91 0.65 -16.28
C GLU A 379 -20.22 0.99 -14.81
N ALA A 380 -20.96 2.06 -14.55
CA ALA A 380 -21.44 2.42 -13.22
C ALA A 380 -22.40 1.35 -12.67
N ASN A 381 -23.29 0.82 -13.50
CA ASN A 381 -24.16 -0.29 -13.12
C ASN A 381 -23.39 -1.60 -12.92
N ARG A 382 -22.36 -1.89 -13.74
CA ARG A 382 -21.44 -3.02 -13.50
C ARG A 382 -20.70 -2.87 -12.17
N TYR A 383 -20.19 -1.67 -11.88
CA TYR A 383 -19.52 -1.37 -10.62
C TYR A 383 -20.45 -1.54 -9.41
N LYS A 384 -21.69 -1.04 -9.50
CA LYS A 384 -22.76 -1.26 -8.51
C LYS A 384 -22.96 -2.75 -8.23
N LEU A 385 -23.04 -3.59 -9.26
CA LEU A 385 -23.18 -5.06 -9.12
C LEU A 385 -21.96 -5.69 -8.44
N LEU A 386 -20.74 -5.34 -8.86
CA LEU A 386 -19.50 -5.84 -8.26
C LEU A 386 -19.34 -5.47 -6.79
N LYS A 387 -19.86 -4.30 -6.39
CA LYS A 387 -19.84 -3.82 -5.00
C LYS A 387 -21.03 -4.31 -4.17
N GLY A 388 -22.02 -4.97 -4.78
CA GLY A 388 -23.21 -5.46 -4.08
C GLY A 388 -24.23 -4.36 -3.71
N TYR A 389 -24.21 -3.21 -4.38
CA TYR A 389 -25.12 -2.08 -4.14
C TYR A 389 -26.48 -2.30 -4.80
N SER A 390 -27.15 -3.42 -4.53
CA SER A 390 -28.37 -3.86 -5.22
C SER A 390 -29.50 -2.82 -5.19
N ASN A 391 -29.60 -2.06 -4.11
CA ASN A 391 -30.65 -1.07 -3.84
C ASN A 391 -30.40 0.35 -4.42
N LEU A 392 -29.29 0.58 -5.14
CA LEU A 392 -28.96 1.88 -5.73
C LEU A 392 -29.46 2.04 -7.17
N LEU A 393 -30.21 3.10 -7.46
CA LEU A 393 -30.61 3.51 -8.81
C LEU A 393 -29.66 4.59 -9.32
N ILE A 394 -29.15 4.43 -10.54
CA ILE A 394 -28.21 5.37 -11.18
C ILE A 394 -28.87 5.89 -12.46
N PHE A 395 -28.95 7.23 -12.58
CA PHE A 395 -29.51 7.90 -13.74
C PHE A 395 -28.43 8.62 -14.53
N LYS A 396 -28.53 8.59 -15.87
CA LYS A 396 -27.58 9.22 -16.78
C LYS A 396 -27.40 10.72 -16.50
N GLU A 397 -28.50 11.41 -16.21
CA GLU A 397 -28.50 12.85 -15.97
C GLU A 397 -27.71 13.22 -14.71
N THR A 398 -27.76 12.41 -13.65
CA THR A 398 -26.93 12.62 -12.46
C THR A 398 -25.44 12.52 -12.78
N LEU A 399 -25.05 11.59 -13.65
CA LEU A 399 -23.65 11.41 -14.05
C LEU A 399 -23.14 12.59 -14.89
N LYS A 400 -23.98 13.09 -15.81
CA LYS A 400 -23.69 14.31 -16.59
C LYS A 400 -23.54 15.53 -15.68
N GLN A 401 -24.48 15.70 -14.75
CA GLN A 401 -24.47 16.81 -13.80
C GLN A 401 -23.18 16.80 -12.97
N MET A 402 -22.77 15.62 -12.49
CA MET A 402 -21.55 15.48 -11.70
C MET A 402 -20.28 15.93 -12.43
N ILE A 403 -20.14 15.58 -13.72
CA ILE A 403 -18.98 15.98 -14.53
C ILE A 403 -19.05 17.48 -14.88
N ARG A 404 -20.24 18.00 -15.17
CA ARG A 404 -20.45 19.41 -15.53
C ARG A 404 -20.26 20.37 -14.37
N GLU A 405 -20.62 20.00 -13.15
CA GLU A 405 -20.50 20.91 -12.01
C GLU A 405 -19.06 21.03 -11.48
N GLY A 406 -18.14 20.17 -11.92
CA GLY A 406 -16.70 20.39 -11.74
C GLY A 406 -16.18 20.39 -10.29
N ASN A 407 -17.00 20.04 -9.30
CA ASN A 407 -16.72 20.14 -7.87
C ASN A 407 -15.70 19.12 -7.32
N VAL A 408 -14.91 18.47 -8.19
CA VAL A 408 -13.93 17.44 -7.86
C VAL A 408 -12.52 17.98 -8.03
N THR A 409 -11.60 17.60 -7.15
CA THR A 409 -10.18 17.99 -7.25
C THR A 409 -9.41 16.96 -8.08
N ILE A 410 -8.71 17.41 -9.13
CA ILE A 410 -7.89 16.53 -9.98
C ILE A 410 -6.47 17.08 -10.02
N TYR A 411 -5.52 16.34 -9.45
CA TYR A 411 -4.10 16.67 -9.53
C TYR A 411 -3.48 16.03 -10.78
N SER A 412 -2.85 16.85 -11.61
CA SER A 412 -2.16 16.43 -12.85
C SER A 412 -0.99 17.36 -13.14
N HIS A 413 -0.14 17.07 -14.13
CA HIS A 413 0.85 18.02 -14.61
C HIS A 413 0.24 18.99 -15.63
N LYS A 414 0.77 20.21 -15.71
CA LYS A 414 0.34 21.19 -16.70
C LYS A 414 0.53 20.63 -18.12
N GLY A 415 -0.56 20.57 -18.90
CA GLY A 415 -0.56 20.01 -20.26
C GLY A 415 -0.47 18.47 -20.32
N GLN A 416 -0.67 17.76 -19.21
CA GLN A 416 -0.73 16.29 -19.20
C GLN A 416 -1.95 15.74 -19.95
N PHE A 417 -3.06 16.47 -19.93
CA PHE A 417 -4.29 16.13 -20.62
C PHE A 417 -4.70 17.29 -21.52
N GLY A 418 -4.88 17.00 -22.81
CA GLY A 418 -5.39 17.94 -23.81
C GLY A 418 -6.38 17.30 -24.77
N LEU A 419 -6.60 17.95 -25.91
CA LEU A 419 -7.55 17.50 -26.93
C LEU A 419 -7.20 16.11 -27.49
N GLU A 420 -5.91 15.83 -27.72
CA GLU A 420 -5.46 14.51 -28.19
C GLU A 420 -5.83 13.39 -27.19
N ASP A 421 -5.69 13.64 -25.89
CA ASP A 421 -6.07 12.70 -24.84
C ASP A 421 -7.58 12.45 -24.76
N ALA A 422 -8.37 13.48 -25.07
CA ALA A 422 -9.82 13.37 -25.18
C ALA A 422 -10.19 12.44 -26.33
N ILE A 423 -9.59 12.65 -27.51
CA ILE A 423 -9.82 11.84 -28.72
C ILE A 423 -9.36 10.39 -28.52
N LEU A 424 -8.21 10.19 -27.88
CA LEU A 424 -7.65 8.87 -27.57
C LEU A 424 -8.38 8.15 -26.41
N GLY A 425 -9.39 8.77 -25.79
CA GLY A 425 -10.21 8.16 -24.74
C GLY A 425 -9.54 8.08 -23.36
N ARG A 426 -8.39 8.73 -23.13
CA ARG A 426 -7.71 8.73 -21.82
C ARG A 426 -8.53 9.47 -20.75
N ILE A 427 -9.18 10.55 -21.14
CA ILE A 427 -10.08 11.35 -20.29
C ILE A 427 -11.28 10.53 -19.81
N HIS A 428 -11.79 9.64 -20.67
CA HIS A 428 -12.93 8.78 -20.37
C HIS A 428 -12.65 7.88 -19.15
N GLY A 429 -11.45 7.30 -19.07
CA GLY A 429 -11.04 6.47 -17.93
C GLY A 429 -10.98 7.24 -16.62
N VAL A 430 -10.54 8.50 -16.66
CA VAL A 430 -10.50 9.39 -15.48
C VAL A 430 -11.92 9.70 -14.99
N ALA A 431 -12.82 10.08 -15.91
CA ALA A 431 -14.22 10.35 -15.60
C ALA A 431 -14.89 9.13 -14.95
N LEU A 432 -14.66 7.93 -15.49
CA LEU A 432 -15.20 6.69 -14.94
C LEU A 432 -14.72 6.42 -13.51
N ASN A 433 -13.43 6.62 -13.23
CA ASN A 433 -12.88 6.43 -11.89
C ASN A 433 -13.49 7.41 -10.87
N ILE A 434 -13.62 8.68 -11.25
CA ILE A 434 -14.22 9.72 -10.41
C ILE A 434 -15.69 9.40 -10.12
N ILE A 435 -16.46 8.94 -11.11
CA ILE A 435 -17.86 8.51 -10.93
C ILE A 435 -17.96 7.30 -9.99
N LYS A 436 -17.08 6.31 -10.13
CA LYS A 436 -17.03 5.14 -9.23
C LYS A 436 -16.75 5.55 -7.78
N GLU A 437 -15.84 6.52 -7.58
CA GLU A 437 -15.54 7.06 -6.26
C GLU A 437 -16.73 7.83 -5.67
N TYR A 438 -17.42 8.64 -6.49
CA TYR A 438 -18.63 9.35 -6.06
C TYR A 438 -19.74 8.39 -5.65
N ILE A 439 -20.03 7.37 -6.46
CA ILE A 439 -21.03 6.34 -6.15
C ILE A 439 -20.72 5.69 -4.81
N HIS A 440 -19.44 5.36 -4.56
CA HIS A 440 -19.02 4.76 -3.31
C HIS A 440 -19.25 5.69 -2.11
N LYS A 441 -18.82 6.95 -2.19
CA LYS A 441 -19.01 7.94 -1.11
C LYS A 441 -20.49 8.27 -0.88
N PHE A 442 -21.30 8.37 -1.93
CA PHE A 442 -22.74 8.56 -1.83
C PHE A 442 -23.44 7.40 -1.14
N TYR A 443 -23.12 6.17 -1.54
CA TYR A 443 -23.71 4.97 -0.94
C TYR A 443 -23.36 4.87 0.54
N ALA A 444 -22.10 5.16 0.90
CA ALA A 444 -21.63 5.18 2.27
C ALA A 444 -22.41 6.20 3.14
N ASP A 445 -22.63 7.42 2.64
CA ASP A 445 -23.40 8.44 3.37
C ASP A 445 -24.87 8.02 3.59
N LYS A 446 -25.49 7.37 2.59
CA LYS A 446 -26.88 6.88 2.72
C LYS A 446 -26.99 5.71 3.68
N GLU A 447 -26.05 4.77 3.62
CA GLU A 447 -26.01 3.63 4.55
C GLU A 447 -25.81 4.11 5.98
N LYS A 448 -24.91 5.08 6.17
CA LYS A 448 -24.68 5.73 7.45
C LYS A 448 -25.95 6.36 8.02
N ARG A 449 -26.69 7.13 7.22
CA ARG A 449 -27.94 7.77 7.64
C ARG A 449 -29.02 6.74 8.01
N PHE A 450 -29.11 5.65 7.26
CA PHE A 450 -29.99 4.54 7.60
C PHE A 450 -29.58 3.91 8.93
N LEU A 451 -28.30 3.63 9.14
CA LEU A 451 -27.83 3.01 10.37
C LEU A 451 -28.04 3.91 11.57
N SER A 452 -27.81 5.23 11.48
CA SER A 452 -28.16 6.15 12.56
C SER A 452 -29.64 6.06 12.94
N GLU A 453 -30.53 5.80 11.98
CA GLU A 453 -31.98 5.65 12.22
C GLU A 453 -32.36 4.30 12.85
N PHE A 454 -31.62 3.21 12.58
CA PHE A 454 -31.94 1.84 13.07
C PHE A 454 -30.95 1.26 14.08
N LEU A 455 -30.15 2.15 14.65
CA LEU A 455 -29.22 1.91 15.73
C LEU A 455 -29.89 1.78 17.11
N THR A 456 -29.55 0.79 17.92
CA THR A 456 -30.08 0.67 19.30
C THR A 456 -28.95 0.35 20.28
N TYR A 457 -29.22 0.51 21.57
CA TYR A 457 -28.26 0.17 22.62
C TYR A 457 -28.25 -1.35 22.93
N ASP A 458 -27.13 -1.81 23.48
CA ASP A 458 -26.94 -3.17 23.98
C ASP A 458 -26.18 -3.16 25.30
N MET A 459 -26.28 -4.23 26.08
CA MET A 459 -25.48 -4.44 27.30
C MET A 459 -24.70 -5.74 27.14
N PRO A 460 -23.48 -5.69 26.59
CA PRO A 460 -22.76 -6.89 26.25
C PRO A 460 -22.34 -7.65 27.49
N ASP A 461 -22.61 -8.93 27.40
CA ASP A 461 -22.19 -9.97 28.31
C ASP A 461 -21.08 -10.83 27.67
N SER A 462 -20.12 -11.28 28.48
CA SER A 462 -18.92 -12.00 28.06
C SER A 462 -19.22 -13.32 27.36
N GLU A 463 -20.33 -13.99 27.71
CA GLU A 463 -20.75 -15.23 27.06
C GLU A 463 -21.42 -14.97 25.71
N MET A 464 -22.36 -14.01 25.69
CA MET A 464 -23.12 -13.68 24.47
C MET A 464 -22.30 -12.92 23.43
N HIS A 465 -21.21 -12.27 23.83
CA HIS A 465 -20.39 -11.41 22.98
C HIS A 465 -18.90 -11.82 23.00
N ASN A 466 -18.64 -13.12 22.95
CA ASN A 466 -17.29 -13.67 22.84
C ASN A 466 -16.48 -13.10 21.64
N GLU A 467 -17.16 -12.60 20.61
CA GLU A 467 -16.56 -11.96 19.42
C GLU A 467 -15.86 -10.62 19.68
N LEU A 468 -16.08 -10.04 20.86
CA LEU A 468 -15.42 -8.82 21.34
C LEU A 468 -13.98 -9.06 21.81
N PHE A 469 -13.69 -10.30 22.16
CA PHE A 469 -12.39 -10.74 22.69
C PHE A 469 -11.64 -11.52 21.61
N PRO A 470 -10.30 -11.67 21.74
CA PRO A 470 -9.53 -12.39 20.73
C PRO A 470 -10.09 -13.80 20.50
N PRO A 471 -10.28 -14.20 19.22
CA PRO A 471 -10.84 -15.51 18.89
C PRO A 471 -9.96 -16.59 19.52
N SER A 472 -10.57 -17.48 20.32
CA SER A 472 -9.97 -18.51 21.20
C SER A 472 -9.60 -18.10 22.63
N GLN A 473 -9.85 -16.85 23.06
CA GLN A 473 -9.46 -16.33 24.39
C GLN A 473 -7.96 -16.54 24.69
N LYS A 474 -7.14 -16.60 23.64
CA LYS A 474 -5.70 -16.83 23.71
C LYS A 474 -4.97 -15.82 22.84
N MET A 475 -3.81 -15.39 23.33
CA MET A 475 -2.81 -14.66 22.58
C MET A 475 -1.78 -15.66 22.06
N ILE A 476 -1.67 -15.81 20.74
CA ILE A 476 -0.72 -16.73 20.10
C ILE A 476 0.58 -15.96 19.82
N VAL A 477 1.66 -16.38 20.48
CA VAL A 477 3.02 -15.85 20.24
C VAL A 477 3.75 -16.81 19.31
N ARG A 478 4.05 -16.36 18.10
CA ARG A 478 4.79 -17.12 17.08
C ARG A 478 6.25 -16.71 17.09
N VAL A 479 7.12 -17.60 17.54
CA VAL A 479 8.56 -17.38 17.68
C VAL A 479 9.32 -18.19 16.63
N PRO A 480 10.22 -17.58 15.84
CA PRO A 480 11.08 -18.35 14.92
C PRO A 480 11.85 -19.45 15.66
N ARG A 481 11.95 -20.66 15.11
CA ARG A 481 12.69 -21.78 15.75
C ARG A 481 14.13 -21.43 16.16
N ARG A 482 14.81 -20.54 15.42
CA ARG A 482 16.15 -20.04 15.77
C ARG A 482 16.21 -19.30 17.12
N HIS A 483 15.07 -18.85 17.66
CA HIS A 483 14.94 -18.14 18.94
C HIS A 483 14.15 -18.96 19.97
N GLU A 484 14.21 -20.28 19.92
CA GLU A 484 13.47 -21.16 20.84
C GLU A 484 13.78 -20.90 22.33
N SER A 485 14.96 -20.35 22.65
CA SER A 485 15.29 -19.91 24.00
C SER A 485 14.27 -18.91 24.58
N ILE A 486 13.67 -18.07 23.73
CA ILE A 486 12.64 -17.09 24.13
C ILE A 486 11.39 -17.82 24.66
N ILE A 487 11.03 -18.97 24.10
CA ILE A 487 9.86 -19.73 24.56
C ILE A 487 10.07 -20.21 26.00
N LYS A 488 11.31 -20.57 26.39
CA LYS A 488 11.62 -20.94 27.78
C LYS A 488 11.47 -19.74 28.71
N GLU A 489 12.05 -18.59 28.35
CA GLU A 489 11.93 -17.35 29.12
C GLU A 489 10.46 -16.86 29.24
N LEU A 490 9.66 -17.07 28.19
CA LEU A 490 8.22 -16.74 28.19
C LEU A 490 7.43 -17.63 29.15
N LYS A 491 7.75 -18.92 29.24
CA LYS A 491 7.10 -19.83 30.19
C LYS A 491 7.36 -19.41 31.63
N ASP A 492 8.59 -19.02 31.95
CA ASP A 492 8.98 -18.64 33.31
C ASP A 492 8.37 -17.29 33.73
N SER A 493 8.12 -16.39 32.77
CA SER A 493 7.62 -15.04 33.04
C SER A 493 6.12 -14.84 32.82
N ILE A 494 5.37 -15.88 32.43
CA ILE A 494 3.95 -15.78 32.08
C ILE A 494 3.07 -15.31 33.24
N CYS A 495 3.38 -15.72 34.47
CA CYS A 495 2.62 -15.32 35.65
C CYS A 495 2.77 -13.82 35.95
N GLU A 496 3.90 -13.23 35.56
CA GLU A 496 4.19 -11.81 35.79
C GLU A 496 3.41 -10.89 34.85
N ILE A 497 3.15 -11.37 33.62
CA ILE A 497 2.50 -10.62 32.53
C ILE A 497 1.12 -10.08 32.94
N TYR A 498 0.39 -10.77 33.83
CA TYR A 498 -0.94 -10.36 34.28
C TYR A 498 -0.93 -9.32 35.41
N ASN A 499 0.21 -9.07 36.05
CA ASN A 499 0.29 -8.21 37.23
C ASN A 499 1.24 -7.01 37.05
N LYS A 500 2.17 -7.09 36.09
CA LYS A 500 3.14 -6.02 35.81
C LYS A 500 3.57 -6.02 34.34
N ASP A 501 4.16 -4.91 33.91
CA ASP A 501 4.77 -4.81 32.58
C ASP A 501 5.88 -5.84 32.44
N ASN A 502 5.92 -6.54 31.32
CA ASN A 502 6.92 -7.56 31.03
C ASN A 502 7.81 -7.11 29.87
N LYS A 503 9.10 -7.43 29.95
CA LYS A 503 10.13 -7.09 28.94
C LYS A 503 10.47 -8.26 28.01
N VAL A 504 10.29 -9.50 28.46
CA VAL A 504 10.55 -10.73 27.69
C VAL A 504 9.50 -10.88 26.58
N LEU A 505 8.23 -10.85 26.97
CA LEU A 505 7.16 -10.46 26.06
C LEU A 505 6.83 -9.01 26.37
N PRO A 506 7.12 -8.06 25.48
CA PRO A 506 6.70 -6.68 25.68
C PRO A 506 5.19 -6.63 25.82
N SER A 507 4.72 -6.47 27.05
CA SER A 507 3.30 -6.39 27.39
C SER A 507 3.09 -5.29 28.41
N LEU A 508 1.96 -4.62 28.29
CA LEU A 508 1.54 -3.58 29.20
C LEU A 508 0.41 -4.10 30.08
N HIS A 509 0.59 -4.02 31.40
CA HIS A 509 -0.45 -4.34 32.36
C HIS A 509 -1.26 -3.08 32.70
N PHE A 510 -2.58 -3.16 32.56
CA PHE A 510 -3.51 -2.12 32.99
C PHE A 510 -4.79 -2.76 33.51
N ASP A 511 -5.01 -2.71 34.82
CA ASP A 511 -6.15 -3.30 35.54
C ASP A 511 -7.52 -2.78 35.07
N LYS A 512 -7.57 -1.55 34.53
CA LYS A 512 -8.77 -0.94 33.95
C LYS A 512 -9.09 -1.43 32.54
N HIS A 513 -8.18 -2.12 31.87
CA HIS A 513 -8.47 -2.72 30.58
C HIS A 513 -9.29 -4.00 30.76
N LEU A 514 -10.30 -4.25 29.92
CA LEU A 514 -11.23 -5.38 30.08
C LEU A 514 -10.56 -6.76 30.08
N TYR A 515 -9.41 -6.89 29.43
CA TYR A 515 -8.63 -8.12 29.42
C TYR A 515 -7.13 -7.90 29.51
N SER A 516 -6.39 -8.94 29.88
CA SER A 516 -4.92 -8.96 29.87
C SER A 516 -4.42 -10.33 29.40
N PRO A 517 -3.26 -10.40 28.71
CA PRO A 517 -2.34 -9.29 28.43
C PRO A 517 -2.59 -8.52 27.13
N ILE A 518 -1.98 -7.34 27.05
CA ILE A 518 -1.91 -6.52 25.83
C ILE A 518 -0.45 -6.41 25.41
N ALA A 519 -0.11 -6.92 24.23
CA ALA A 519 1.25 -6.87 23.70
C ALA A 519 1.57 -5.49 23.11
N ILE A 520 2.80 -5.00 23.33
CA ILE A 520 3.32 -3.71 22.83
C ILE A 520 4.55 -3.91 21.94
N ILE A 521 4.95 -2.88 21.21
CA ILE A 521 6.25 -2.87 20.51
C ILE A 521 7.38 -2.66 21.53
N ALA A 522 8.51 -3.36 21.32
CA ALA A 522 9.78 -3.06 21.99
C ALA A 522 10.95 -3.13 21.02
N GLU A 523 12.05 -2.48 21.43
CA GLU A 523 13.29 -2.43 20.69
C GLU A 523 14.06 -3.75 20.78
N GLY A 524 14.64 -4.18 19.66
CA GLY A 524 15.48 -5.38 19.58
C GLY A 524 15.20 -6.22 18.34
N LYS A 525 16.26 -6.60 17.60
CA LYS A 525 16.15 -7.41 16.37
C LYS A 525 15.37 -8.71 16.59
N LYS A 526 15.55 -9.37 17.75
CA LYS A 526 14.85 -10.63 18.10
C LYS A 526 13.33 -10.44 18.25
N ILE A 527 12.90 -9.36 18.90
CA ILE A 527 11.48 -9.09 19.20
C ILE A 527 10.70 -8.72 17.93
N ARG A 528 11.35 -8.07 16.97
CA ARG A 528 10.75 -7.73 15.66
C ARG A 528 10.40 -8.96 14.82
N GLU A 529 11.08 -10.09 15.04
CA GLU A 529 10.82 -11.32 14.30
C GLU A 529 9.69 -12.17 14.91
N ILE A 530 9.24 -11.88 16.13
CA ILE A 530 8.15 -12.59 16.80
C ILE A 530 6.82 -12.00 16.33
N LYS A 531 5.92 -12.84 15.80
CA LYS A 531 4.55 -12.46 15.41
C LYS A 531 3.58 -12.75 16.56
N ILE A 532 2.61 -11.88 16.81
CA ILE A 532 1.61 -12.07 17.89
C ILE A 532 0.21 -11.91 17.30
N VAL A 533 -0.72 -12.78 17.71
CA VAL A 533 -2.16 -12.69 17.40
C VAL A 533 -2.92 -12.63 18.73
N PRO A 534 -3.69 -11.57 19.04
CA PRO A 534 -3.93 -10.37 18.23
C PRO A 534 -2.67 -9.50 18.05
N PRO A 535 -2.63 -8.62 17.03
CA PRO A 535 -1.45 -7.82 16.72
C PRO A 535 -1.04 -6.92 17.90
N ARG A 536 0.24 -6.58 18.01
CA ARG A 536 0.77 -5.66 19.04
C ARG A 536 0.15 -4.26 18.91
N LEU A 537 0.17 -3.49 20.00
CA LEU A 537 -0.05 -2.06 19.94
C LEU A 537 1.08 -1.38 19.17
N ASN A 538 0.74 -0.45 18.28
CA ASN A 538 1.74 0.37 17.60
C ASN A 538 2.42 1.36 18.58
N GLU A 539 3.46 2.10 18.14
CA GLU A 539 4.19 3.02 19.02
C GLU A 539 3.30 4.13 19.59
N GLY A 540 2.41 4.69 18.77
CA GLY A 540 1.48 5.74 19.19
C GLY A 540 0.41 5.25 20.15
N GLU A 541 -0.19 4.09 19.87
CA GLU A 541 -1.15 3.40 20.76
C GLU A 541 -0.49 3.04 22.11
N THR A 542 0.74 2.53 22.06
CA THR A 542 1.52 2.20 23.26
C THR A 542 1.75 3.44 24.11
N THR A 543 2.11 4.56 23.48
CA THR A 543 2.30 5.86 24.15
C THR A 543 0.99 6.35 24.75
N PHE A 544 -0.11 6.29 24.00
CA PHE A 544 -1.44 6.64 24.47
C PHE A 544 -1.86 5.85 25.72
N ILE A 545 -1.73 4.53 25.71
CA ILE A 545 -2.12 3.70 26.86
C ILE A 545 -1.22 3.96 28.07
N LYS A 546 0.08 4.19 27.88
CA LYS A 546 0.98 4.61 28.98
C LYS A 546 0.56 5.95 29.58
N HIS A 547 0.25 6.94 28.74
CA HIS A 547 -0.24 8.24 29.19
C HIS A 547 -1.55 8.12 29.94
N LEU A 548 -2.51 7.34 29.41
CA LEU A 548 -3.82 7.11 30.01
C LEU A 548 -3.69 6.42 31.37
N ARG A 549 -2.89 5.35 31.48
CA ARG A 549 -2.62 4.65 32.74
C ARG A 549 -2.10 5.61 33.80
N ALA A 550 -1.10 6.42 33.46
CA ALA A 550 -0.54 7.39 34.39
C ALA A 550 -1.54 8.51 34.74
N PHE A 551 -2.31 9.00 33.77
CA PHE A 551 -3.31 10.05 33.97
C PHE A 551 -4.46 9.60 34.88
N VAL A 552 -4.93 8.35 34.75
CA VAL A 552 -5.97 7.79 35.61
C VAL A 552 -5.47 7.65 37.06
N THR A 553 -4.19 7.34 37.27
CA THR A 553 -3.59 7.27 38.62
C THR A 553 -3.30 8.63 39.24
N GLU A 554 -2.84 9.60 38.44
CA GLU A 554 -2.42 10.92 38.93
C GLU A 554 -3.57 11.92 39.10
N SER A 555 -4.67 11.77 38.33
CA SER A 555 -5.76 12.74 38.28
C SER A 555 -6.87 12.44 39.28
N GLY A 556 -7.25 13.44 40.08
CA GLY A 556 -8.40 13.36 40.97
C GLY A 556 -9.77 13.27 40.26
N ILE A 557 -9.83 13.53 38.95
CA ILE A 557 -11.06 13.53 38.15
C ILE A 557 -11.74 12.15 38.14
N PHE A 558 -11.00 11.06 38.37
CA PHE A 558 -11.57 9.70 38.39
C PHE A 558 -11.94 9.21 39.79
N SER A 559 -11.80 10.05 40.83
CA SER A 559 -12.18 9.67 42.20
C SER A 559 -13.67 9.34 42.28
N GLY A 560 -14.00 8.16 42.81
CA GLY A 560 -15.40 7.68 42.87
C GLY A 560 -16.00 7.30 41.51
N ARG A 561 -15.17 7.07 40.49
CA ARG A 561 -15.59 6.63 39.14
C ARG A 561 -14.92 5.33 38.76
N GLU A 562 -15.65 4.46 38.10
CA GLU A 562 -15.06 3.24 37.53
C GLU A 562 -14.68 3.49 36.08
N VAL A 563 -13.45 3.12 35.72
CA VAL A 563 -12.90 3.31 34.36
C VAL A 563 -12.68 1.94 33.74
N PHE A 564 -13.21 1.74 32.53
CA PHE A 564 -13.05 0.53 31.75
C PHE A 564 -12.55 0.87 30.36
N ILE A 565 -11.60 0.09 29.85
CA ILE A 565 -10.97 0.34 28.54
C ILE A 565 -11.00 -0.95 27.73
N LEU A 566 -11.41 -0.84 26.49
CA LEU A 566 -11.36 -1.94 25.53
C LEU A 566 -10.59 -1.51 24.29
N ARG A 567 -9.57 -2.29 23.93
CA ARG A 567 -9.04 -2.31 22.57
C ARG A 567 -10.00 -3.08 21.66
N ASN A 568 -10.53 -2.40 20.65
CA ASN A 568 -11.50 -2.95 19.71
C ASN A 568 -10.77 -3.77 18.61
N LEU A 569 -10.86 -5.11 18.69
CA LEU A 569 -10.02 -6.01 17.88
C LEU A 569 -10.69 -6.62 16.64
N SER A 570 -11.91 -6.22 16.26
CA SER A 570 -12.60 -6.80 15.09
C SER A 570 -13.68 -5.89 14.47
N MET A 571 -13.92 -6.00 13.16
CA MET A 571 -15.10 -5.38 12.50
C MET A 571 -16.47 -5.93 12.98
N LYS A 572 -16.50 -6.67 14.10
CA LYS A 572 -17.66 -7.19 14.81
C LYS A 572 -17.62 -6.90 16.33
N GLY A 573 -16.72 -6.01 16.78
CA GLY A 573 -16.45 -5.70 18.20
C GLY A 573 -17.55 -4.92 18.94
N PHE A 574 -17.21 -4.11 19.95
CA PHE A 574 -18.21 -3.32 20.69
C PHE A 574 -18.62 -2.13 19.80
N GLY A 575 -19.88 -2.06 19.36
CA GLY A 575 -20.44 -0.85 18.74
C GLY A 575 -20.22 -0.65 17.23
N PHE A 576 -21.32 -0.47 16.50
CA PHE A 576 -21.44 0.26 15.22
C PHE A 576 -20.49 -0.07 14.08
N PHE A 577 -20.68 -1.24 13.47
CA PHE A 577 -19.96 -1.58 12.24
C PHE A 577 -20.87 -1.36 11.04
N MET A 578 -20.55 -0.31 10.29
CA MET A 578 -21.09 -0.10 8.95
C MET A 578 -20.18 -0.87 7.97
N GLU A 579 -20.71 -1.51 6.93
CA GLU A 579 -19.87 -2.04 5.82
C GLU A 579 -19.17 -0.90 5.03
N SER A 580 -19.63 0.34 5.24
CA SER A 580 -19.20 1.56 4.56
C SER A 580 -18.69 2.68 5.48
N SER A 581 -18.51 2.43 6.79
CA SER A 581 -18.05 3.46 7.73
C SER A 581 -16.59 3.76 7.48
N SER A 582 -16.27 5.05 7.42
CA SER A 582 -14.88 5.45 7.41
C SER A 582 -14.26 5.46 8.80
N PHE A 583 -15.03 5.45 9.90
CA PHE A 583 -14.50 5.52 11.28
C PHE A 583 -14.72 4.21 12.05
N TYR A 584 -13.62 3.66 12.56
CA TYR A 584 -13.56 2.48 13.42
C TYR A 584 -12.60 2.83 14.56
N PRO A 585 -13.08 2.99 15.81
CA PRO A 585 -12.22 3.38 16.91
C PRO A 585 -11.38 2.20 17.39
N ASP A 586 -10.08 2.43 17.62
CA ASP A 586 -9.19 1.39 18.16
C ASP A 586 -9.42 1.17 19.66
N PHE A 587 -9.88 2.21 20.37
CA PHE A 587 -10.17 2.16 21.79
C PHE A 587 -11.55 2.70 22.13
N ILE A 588 -12.19 2.04 23.09
CA ILE A 588 -13.43 2.49 23.73
C ILE A 588 -13.14 2.60 25.23
N ILE A 589 -13.51 3.74 25.81
CA ILE A 589 -13.37 3.99 27.25
C ILE A 589 -14.74 4.28 27.84
N TRP A 590 -15.07 3.60 28.94
CA TRP A 590 -16.23 3.91 29.78
C TRP A 590 -15.75 4.52 31.08
N VAL A 591 -16.34 5.64 31.47
CA VAL A 591 -16.23 6.20 32.82
C VAL A 591 -17.62 6.17 33.44
N VAL A 592 -17.80 5.33 34.46
CA VAL A 592 -19.09 5.09 35.11
C VAL A 592 -19.14 5.83 36.44
N HIS A 593 -20.19 6.61 36.64
CA HIS A 593 -20.47 7.32 37.88
C HIS A 593 -21.96 7.22 38.22
N GLY A 594 -22.29 6.30 39.13
CA GLY A 594 -23.69 5.99 39.47
C GLY A 594 -24.44 5.45 38.25
N VAL A 595 -25.51 6.14 37.84
CA VAL A 595 -26.32 5.81 36.65
C VAL A 595 -25.82 6.46 35.37
N THR A 596 -24.76 7.27 35.43
CA THR A 596 -24.21 7.99 34.27
C THR A 596 -23.00 7.26 33.71
N GLN A 597 -22.99 7.02 32.40
CA GLN A 597 -21.86 6.45 31.67
C GLN A 597 -21.33 7.43 30.62
N TYR A 598 -20.05 7.75 30.69
CA TYR A 598 -19.35 8.52 29.67
C TYR A 598 -18.56 7.56 28.78
N ILE A 599 -18.89 7.53 27.49
CA ILE A 599 -18.32 6.64 26.49
C ILE A 599 -17.44 7.47 25.54
N TYR A 600 -16.16 7.10 25.44
CA TYR A 600 -15.20 7.77 24.58
C TYR A 600 -14.69 6.81 23.50
N PHE A 601 -14.88 7.19 22.23
CA PHE A 601 -14.35 6.51 21.06
C PHE A 601 -13.05 7.17 20.60
N LEU A 602 -11.93 6.44 20.64
CA LEU A 602 -10.61 6.99 20.37
C LEU A 602 -9.90 6.23 19.25
N ASP A 603 -9.39 6.96 18.26
CA ASP A 603 -8.69 6.45 17.06
C ASP A 603 -7.28 7.07 16.98
N PRO A 604 -6.28 6.51 17.71
CA PRO A 604 -4.89 6.93 17.65
C PRO A 604 -4.21 6.51 16.34
N LYS A 605 -4.00 7.46 15.43
CA LYS A 605 -3.46 7.18 14.10
C LYS A 605 -2.57 8.29 13.54
N GLY A 606 -1.80 7.96 12.51
CA GLY A 606 -1.11 8.93 11.68
C GLY A 606 -2.09 9.58 10.69
N ILE A 607 -2.08 10.91 10.61
CA ILE A 607 -2.99 11.68 9.73
C ILE A 607 -2.28 12.34 8.54
N MET A 608 -1.10 11.82 8.15
CA MET A 608 -0.30 12.35 7.04
C MET A 608 -0.64 11.76 5.67
N LEU A 609 -1.38 10.65 5.61
CA LEU A 609 -1.69 9.91 4.39
C LEU A 609 -3.21 9.85 4.18
N GLY A 610 -3.69 10.27 3.01
CA GLY A 610 -5.12 10.27 2.64
C GLY A 610 -5.73 11.67 2.53
N GLU A 611 -7.01 11.82 2.87
CA GLU A 611 -7.72 13.11 2.85
C GLU A 611 -7.28 13.99 4.04
N THR A 612 -6.24 14.82 3.84
CA THR A 612 -5.65 15.75 4.83
C THR A 612 -6.41 17.06 4.94
N ASN A 613 -7.71 16.97 5.16
CA ASN A 613 -8.62 18.11 5.32
C ASN A 613 -9.71 17.79 6.35
N PHE A 614 -10.41 18.81 6.84
CA PHE A 614 -11.48 18.61 7.84
C PHE A 614 -12.78 18.03 7.28
N ASN A 615 -12.92 17.92 5.95
CA ASN A 615 -14.05 17.23 5.31
C ASN A 615 -13.86 15.70 5.27
N ASN A 616 -12.76 15.20 5.83
CA ASN A 616 -12.52 13.77 6.00
C ASN A 616 -13.71 13.13 6.74
N PRO A 617 -14.33 12.06 6.21
CA PRO A 617 -15.49 11.42 6.83
C PRO A 617 -15.30 11.00 8.29
N LYS A 618 -14.07 10.62 8.70
CA LYS A 618 -13.74 10.30 10.11
C LYS A 618 -13.84 11.52 11.02
N VAL A 619 -13.36 12.67 10.53
CA VAL A 619 -13.39 13.95 11.25
C VAL A 619 -14.82 14.43 11.39
N LEU A 620 -15.59 14.38 10.30
CA LEU A 620 -17.01 14.71 10.29
C LEU A 620 -17.80 13.83 11.27
N TRP A 621 -17.48 12.53 11.35
CA TRP A 621 -18.08 11.62 12.32
C TRP A 621 -17.84 12.02 13.77
N CYS A 622 -16.59 12.28 14.13
CA CYS A 622 -16.25 12.69 15.49
C CYS A 622 -16.92 14.02 15.86
N ARG A 623 -17.01 14.95 14.91
CA ARG A 623 -17.52 16.31 15.13
C ARG A 623 -19.05 16.39 15.19
N ASN A 624 -19.74 15.71 14.27
CA ASN A 624 -21.18 15.91 14.04
C ASN A 624 -22.00 14.67 14.40
N ASP A 625 -21.71 13.53 13.77
CA ASP A 625 -22.59 12.35 13.81
C ASP A 625 -22.68 11.71 15.21
N VAL A 626 -21.62 11.82 16.02
CA VAL A 626 -21.63 11.33 17.41
C VAL A 626 -22.68 12.04 18.27
N ARG A 627 -22.99 13.31 17.99
CA ARG A 627 -24.03 14.05 18.72
C ARG A 627 -25.44 13.60 18.35
N GLU A 628 -25.67 13.35 17.06
CA GLU A 628 -26.94 12.80 16.57
C GLU A 628 -27.21 11.41 17.17
N LEU A 629 -26.14 10.60 17.24
CA LEU A 629 -26.17 9.31 17.91
C LEU A 629 -26.52 9.42 19.40
N GLU A 630 -25.85 10.31 20.14
CA GLU A 630 -26.12 10.52 21.57
C GLU A 630 -27.59 10.87 21.82
N GLN A 631 -28.13 11.83 21.06
CA GLN A 631 -29.53 12.26 21.18
C GLN A 631 -30.51 11.12 20.94
N LYS A 632 -30.24 10.28 19.94
CA LYS A 632 -31.08 9.13 19.68
C LYS A 632 -31.04 8.11 20.82
N ILE A 633 -29.85 7.79 21.32
CA ILE A 633 -29.71 6.82 22.40
C ILE A 633 -30.37 7.33 23.68
N HIS A 634 -30.36 8.63 23.95
CA HIS A 634 -31.15 9.22 25.03
C HIS A 634 -32.65 8.97 24.85
N ALA A 635 -33.18 9.15 23.63
CA ALA A 635 -34.58 8.88 23.35
C ALA A 635 -34.93 7.40 23.56
N ASP A 636 -34.08 6.47 23.10
CA ASP A 636 -34.28 5.03 23.29
C ASP A 636 -34.24 4.62 24.77
N LEU A 637 -33.28 5.14 25.53
CA LEU A 637 -33.14 4.86 26.97
C LEU A 637 -34.30 5.43 27.80
N ALA A 638 -34.81 6.60 27.40
CA ALA A 638 -35.98 7.23 28.02
C ALA A 638 -37.25 6.41 27.74
N ASN A 639 -37.46 5.97 26.49
CA ASN A 639 -38.60 5.14 26.12
C ASN A 639 -38.63 3.81 26.88
N ASN A 640 -37.45 3.25 27.17
CA ASN A 640 -37.32 1.96 27.87
C ASN A 640 -37.20 2.08 29.41
N ASN A 641 -37.35 3.28 29.99
CA ASN A 641 -37.30 3.54 31.44
C ASN A 641 -36.09 2.95 32.18
N THR A 642 -34.92 2.95 31.54
CA THR A 642 -33.70 2.33 32.10
C THR A 642 -33.08 3.13 33.25
N GLY A 643 -33.36 4.43 33.35
CA GLY A 643 -32.77 5.34 34.34
C GLY A 643 -31.29 5.66 34.11
N ILE A 644 -30.68 5.16 33.02
CA ILE A 644 -29.27 5.34 32.67
C ILE A 644 -29.11 6.63 31.85
N MET A 645 -28.12 7.46 32.20
CA MET A 645 -27.72 8.62 31.41
C MET A 645 -26.40 8.33 30.70
N VAL A 646 -26.26 8.76 29.46
CA VAL A 646 -25.10 8.42 28.62
C VAL A 646 -24.52 9.68 28.00
N ASN A 647 -23.20 9.81 27.95
CA ASN A 647 -22.53 10.89 27.22
C ASN A 647 -21.53 10.25 26.27
N ILE A 648 -21.62 10.58 24.98
CA ILE A 648 -20.78 9.97 23.94
C ILE A 648 -19.86 11.05 23.39
N SER A 649 -18.57 10.73 23.29
CA SER A 649 -17.59 11.60 22.65
C SER A 649 -16.63 10.79 21.80
N ALA A 650 -16.15 11.38 20.71
CA ALA A 650 -15.16 10.75 19.87
C ALA A 650 -14.04 11.70 19.50
N TYR A 651 -12.82 11.15 19.40
CA TYR A 651 -11.63 11.90 19.06
C TYR A 651 -10.69 11.09 18.16
N ILE A 652 -10.09 11.77 17.21
CA ILE A 652 -8.92 11.28 16.47
C ILE A 652 -7.68 11.74 17.22
N LEU A 653 -6.80 10.80 17.57
CA LEU A 653 -5.56 11.12 18.28
C LEU A 653 -4.39 11.02 17.31
N SER A 654 -3.93 12.16 16.81
CA SER A 654 -2.79 12.23 15.91
C SER A 654 -1.51 11.81 16.62
N ILE A 655 -0.89 10.73 16.14
CA ILE A 655 0.48 10.34 16.55
C ILE A 655 1.55 11.14 15.79
N THR A 656 1.12 11.92 14.78
CA THR A 656 2.00 12.81 14.03
C THR A 656 2.08 14.17 14.75
N PRO A 657 3.29 14.72 14.99
CA PRO A 657 3.44 16.03 15.62
C PRO A 657 2.72 17.15 14.84
N PHE A 658 2.16 18.11 15.58
CA PHE A 658 1.39 19.22 15.02
C PHE A 658 2.15 20.00 13.93
N GLU A 659 3.45 20.24 14.14
CA GLU A 659 4.32 20.96 13.20
C GLU A 659 4.49 20.27 11.84
N LYS A 660 4.32 18.94 11.79
CA LYS A 660 4.39 18.19 10.54
C LYS A 660 3.03 18.16 9.83
N VAL A 661 1.95 18.04 10.58
CA VAL A 661 0.57 18.00 10.04
C VAL A 661 0.21 19.34 9.38
N THR A 662 0.53 20.46 10.02
CA THR A 662 0.24 21.82 9.51
C THR A 662 0.86 22.14 8.15
N LYS A 663 1.97 21.47 7.79
CA LYS A 663 2.66 21.65 6.51
C LYS A 663 1.97 20.95 5.33
N ILE A 664 1.09 19.99 5.60
CA ILE A 664 0.46 19.11 4.60
C ILE A 664 -1.06 19.32 4.56
N TRP A 665 -1.64 19.83 5.65
CA TRP A 665 -3.08 20.08 5.74
C TRP A 665 -3.51 21.14 4.72
N SER A 666 -4.47 20.78 3.85
CA SER A 666 -4.83 21.60 2.69
C SER A 666 -5.43 22.96 3.06
N ASP A 667 -5.98 23.09 4.27
CA ASP A 667 -6.72 24.27 4.70
C ASP A 667 -5.81 25.47 5.07
N GLY A 668 -4.50 25.26 5.24
CA GLY A 668 -3.49 26.32 5.48
C GLY A 668 -3.66 27.11 6.79
N GLY A 669 -2.57 27.44 7.50
CA GLY A 669 -2.61 28.36 8.64
C GLY A 669 -3.48 27.92 9.84
N VAL A 670 -3.74 26.62 9.97
CA VAL A 670 -4.62 26.03 10.99
C VAL A 670 -3.95 25.96 12.36
N THR A 671 -4.64 26.42 13.42
CA THR A 671 -4.12 26.41 14.81
C THR A 671 -4.48 25.13 15.56
N ARG A 672 -3.81 24.85 16.68
CA ARG A 672 -4.12 23.68 17.54
C ARG A 672 -5.57 23.69 18.02
N GLU A 673 -6.09 24.87 18.37
CA GLU A 673 -7.48 25.05 18.79
C GLU A 673 -8.45 24.71 17.66
N TYR A 674 -8.07 24.98 16.41
CA TYR A 674 -8.89 24.62 15.25
C TYR A 674 -8.97 23.10 15.05
N PHE A 675 -7.87 22.37 15.25
CA PHE A 675 -7.88 20.90 15.25
C PHE A 675 -8.72 20.34 16.41
N SER A 676 -8.53 20.87 17.61
CA SER A 676 -9.29 20.51 18.82
C SER A 676 -10.81 20.67 18.61
N ARG A 677 -11.26 21.80 18.04
CA ARG A 677 -12.66 22.05 17.67
C ARG A 677 -13.21 21.02 16.68
N ASN A 678 -12.35 20.49 15.80
CA ASN A 678 -12.67 19.42 14.86
C ASN A 678 -12.42 18.01 15.45
N LYS A 679 -12.27 17.89 16.77
CA LYS A 679 -12.10 16.60 17.49
C LYS A 679 -10.83 15.85 17.10
N ILE A 680 -9.79 16.57 16.69
CA ILE A 680 -8.45 16.05 16.44
C ILE A 680 -7.51 16.58 17.52
N LEU A 681 -6.92 15.66 18.29
CA LEU A 681 -5.95 15.96 19.35
C LEU A 681 -4.61 15.32 19.02
N PHE A 682 -3.52 15.77 19.63
CA PHE A 682 -2.17 15.33 19.30
C PHE A 682 -1.55 14.57 20.48
N ILE A 683 -1.07 13.35 20.22
CA ILE A 683 -0.29 12.56 21.17
C ILE A 683 1.16 13.02 21.05
N GLU A 684 1.52 14.01 21.87
CA GLU A 684 2.89 14.54 21.97
C GLU A 684 3.48 14.18 23.34
N ASN A 685 4.56 14.85 23.75
CA ASN A 685 5.27 14.53 24.99
C ASN A 685 4.50 14.87 26.28
N ASP A 686 3.35 15.52 26.18
CA ASP A 686 2.51 15.87 27.32
C ASP A 686 1.23 15.02 27.42
N LYS A 687 0.63 15.02 28.61
CA LYS A 687 -0.68 14.40 28.89
C LYS A 687 -1.83 15.41 28.77
N GLY A 688 -1.58 16.59 28.20
CA GLY A 688 -2.51 17.72 28.17
C GLY A 688 -3.78 17.38 27.38
N TYR A 689 -3.63 16.67 26.26
CA TYR A 689 -4.75 16.22 25.44
C TYR A 689 -5.75 15.32 26.21
N LEU A 690 -5.31 14.57 27.23
CA LEU A 690 -6.22 13.75 28.05
C LEU A 690 -7.14 14.62 28.90
N LYS A 691 -6.67 15.78 29.40
CA LYS A 691 -7.54 16.73 30.11
C LYS A 691 -8.64 17.25 29.21
N GLU A 692 -8.36 17.43 27.93
CA GLU A 692 -9.34 17.87 26.95
C GLU A 692 -10.34 16.76 26.58
N ILE A 693 -9.89 15.51 26.44
CA ILE A 693 -10.78 14.36 26.21
C ILE A 693 -11.81 14.24 27.34
N PHE A 694 -11.36 14.35 28.58
CA PHE A 694 -12.17 14.15 29.78
C PHE A 694 -12.74 15.44 30.37
N SER A 695 -12.74 16.55 29.62
CA SER A 695 -13.19 17.86 30.14
C SER A 695 -14.69 17.94 30.42
N ASN A 696 -15.47 16.99 29.89
CA ASN A 696 -16.92 16.87 30.11
C ASN A 696 -17.27 16.09 31.39
N LEU A 697 -16.28 15.51 32.07
CA LEU A 697 -16.50 14.89 33.37
C LEU A 697 -16.71 15.98 34.43
N PRO A 698 -17.70 15.84 35.32
CA PRO A 698 -17.90 16.80 36.41
C PRO A 698 -16.65 16.82 37.31
N VAL A 699 -16.33 17.97 37.88
CA VAL A 699 -15.20 18.12 38.82
C VAL A 699 -15.61 17.66 40.21
#